data_AF-A0A1C5WW06-F1
#
_entry.id   AF-A0A1C5WW06-F1
#
_cell.length_a   1.000
_cell.length_b   1.000
_cell.length_c   1.000
_cell.angle_alpha   90.00
_cell.angle_beta   90.00
_cell.angle_gamma   90.00
#
_symmetry.space_group_name_H-M   'P 1'
#
loop_
_entity.id
_entity.type
_entity.pdbx_description
1 polymer ?
#
loop_
_entity_poly.entity_id
_entity_poly.type
_entity_poly.pdbx_seq_one_letter_code
_entity_poly.pdbx_strand_id
1 'polypeptide(L)'
;MKTDVKKIFGSNVFNDAVMKERLPKAAYKKMKATIEAGAELDPEVADIVAHEMKEWALEKGATHFTHWFQPLTGITAEKHDAFIDPQGDGTTLLRFSGKELIKGEPDASSFPSGGLRATFEARGYTAWDCTSPAFIKETPHSTILCIPTAFCSYKGEALDKKTPLLRSMQALDVQAIRILRLFGNKTAKHVTTSVGAEQEYFLVDKGNFLKRKDLIFTGRTLFGAMPPKGQEMDDHYFGVIPERVLGFMEKFNEELWKLGISAKTQHNEVAPAQHEIAPIYDQNNIATDHNQLVMETAQRVADELGLKCLLHEKPFAGINGSGKHNNWSMCTDEGENLLDPGETPHENMQFLLFLAAILRAVDEHADLLRLSASTPGNDHRLGANEAPPAIISVFLGEQLEDVVEQFVDNGEATSSLEGEEYISGVHSLPHFQKDATDRNRTSPFAFTGNKFEFRMVGSTQSIADPNTVLNTIVAEVLCDMADKLEAAEDLPMALHDMIKDTIAAHKRIIFNGNGYSDEWVAEAERRGLPNIKCMVDAVPALVKPEAVEIFEKHGVYTKAEMESRAEVMYETYSKTINIEALTMIDMAKKQIVPATIKYQTSLAESVNAIKAASSAVDTSVQEALMADISTNLKDMYVALAHLEEVAGKAEAMEEGAEQGHYYHDVVFTAMDELRKPADKLEMLVAKSAWPFPSYGDLIFEV
;
A
#
# COMPACT_ATOMS: atom_id res chain seq x y z
N MET A 1 -24.37 19.06 -13.14
CA MET A 1 -24.82 19.94 -12.03
C MET A 1 -23.55 20.31 -11.28
N LYS A 2 -23.31 21.57 -10.87
CA LYS A 2 -22.06 21.88 -10.15
C LYS A 2 -22.10 21.25 -8.75
N THR A 3 -21.11 20.43 -8.42
CA THR A 3 -21.02 19.80 -7.11
C THR A 3 -20.62 20.81 -6.03
N ASP A 4 -21.43 20.86 -4.97
CA ASP A 4 -21.17 21.70 -3.80
C ASP A 4 -20.45 20.84 -2.75
N VAL A 5 -19.12 20.81 -2.84
CA VAL A 5 -18.25 19.98 -1.98
C VAL A 5 -18.58 20.18 -0.50
N LYS A 6 -18.85 21.42 -0.07
CA LYS A 6 -19.17 21.73 1.33
C LYS A 6 -20.44 21.06 1.83
N LYS A 7 -21.41 20.80 0.94
CA LYS A 7 -22.68 20.13 1.30
C LYS A 7 -22.55 18.61 1.31
N ILE A 8 -21.71 18.04 0.45
CA ILE A 8 -21.58 16.60 0.33
C ILE A 8 -20.48 16.03 1.22
N PHE A 9 -19.51 16.83 1.65
CA PHE A 9 -18.37 16.37 2.42
C PHE A 9 -18.81 15.70 3.73
N GLY A 10 -18.40 14.45 3.95
CA GLY A 10 -18.76 13.64 5.11
C GLY A 10 -20.26 13.34 5.23
N SER A 11 -21.05 13.57 4.17
CA SER A 11 -22.51 13.39 4.23
C SER A 11 -22.91 11.94 4.46
N ASN A 12 -22.07 10.96 4.10
CA ASN A 12 -22.27 9.54 4.34
C ASN A 12 -21.46 9.02 5.55
N VAL A 13 -21.08 9.89 6.48
CA VAL A 13 -20.32 9.51 7.69
C VAL A 13 -21.10 9.91 8.94
N PHE A 14 -21.21 9.00 9.91
CA PHE A 14 -21.77 9.25 11.23
C PHE A 14 -20.74 9.97 12.12
N ASN A 15 -20.35 11.17 11.70
CA ASN A 15 -19.27 11.97 12.31
C ASN A 15 -19.71 12.73 13.58
N ASP A 16 -18.80 13.48 14.21
CA ASP A 16 -19.08 14.28 15.43
C ASP A 16 -20.28 15.24 15.26
N ALA A 17 -20.45 15.85 14.09
CA ALA A 17 -21.56 16.76 13.82
C ALA A 17 -22.90 16.01 13.83
N VAL A 18 -22.97 14.85 13.16
CA VAL A 18 -24.17 14.00 13.16
C VAL A 18 -24.45 13.44 14.56
N MET A 19 -23.42 12.97 15.26
CA MET A 19 -23.54 12.49 16.64
C MET A 19 -24.06 13.59 17.57
N LYS A 20 -23.58 14.83 17.45
CA LYS A 20 -24.02 15.96 18.27
C LYS A 20 -25.46 16.38 17.97
N GLU A 21 -25.90 16.26 16.73
CA GLU A 21 -27.27 16.57 16.31
C GLU A 21 -28.27 15.52 16.80
N ARG A 22 -27.91 14.24 16.72
CA ARG A 22 -28.84 13.11 16.94
C ARG A 22 -28.80 12.55 18.35
N LEU A 23 -27.61 12.41 18.94
CA LEU A 23 -27.50 11.75 20.24
C LEU A 23 -28.01 12.67 21.37
N PRO A 24 -28.71 12.12 22.37
CA PRO A 24 -29.00 12.84 23.61
C PRO A 24 -27.72 13.45 24.20
N LYS A 25 -27.80 14.69 24.70
CA LYS A 25 -26.64 15.46 25.20
C LYS A 25 -25.72 14.70 26.17
N ALA A 26 -26.30 13.84 27.03
CA ALA A 26 -25.53 13.02 27.97
C ALA A 26 -24.78 11.88 27.25
N ALA A 27 -25.44 11.18 26.32
CA ALA A 27 -24.84 10.13 25.51
C ALA A 27 -23.73 10.68 24.60
N TYR A 28 -23.96 11.82 23.92
CA TYR A 28 -22.93 12.49 23.10
C TYR A 28 -21.67 12.81 23.91
N LYS A 29 -21.82 13.40 25.10
CA LYS A 29 -20.68 13.75 25.96
C LYS A 29 -19.89 12.51 26.41
N LYS A 30 -20.60 11.43 26.78
CA LYS A 30 -19.94 10.17 27.16
C LYS A 30 -19.22 9.57 25.96
N MET A 31 -19.88 9.48 24.80
CA MET A 31 -19.32 8.95 23.56
C MET A 31 -18.04 9.70 23.17
N LYS A 32 -18.10 11.04 23.16
CA LYS A 32 -16.94 11.88 22.86
C LYS A 32 -15.78 11.65 23.83
N ALA A 33 -16.07 11.58 25.13
CA ALA A 33 -15.05 11.28 26.12
C ALA A 33 -14.45 9.86 25.96
N THR A 34 -15.27 8.88 25.58
CA THR A 34 -14.81 7.51 25.27
C THR A 34 -13.86 7.49 24.07
N ILE A 35 -14.21 8.18 22.98
CA ILE A 35 -13.36 8.30 21.77
C ILE A 35 -12.05 9.01 22.12
N GLU A 36 -12.12 10.17 22.78
CA GLU A 36 -10.94 10.98 23.15
C GLU A 36 -10.00 10.24 24.10
N ALA A 37 -10.53 9.38 24.99
CA ALA A 37 -9.74 8.60 25.94
C ALA A 37 -9.34 7.21 25.44
N GLY A 38 -9.82 6.78 24.27
CA GLY A 38 -9.64 5.40 23.78
C GLY A 38 -10.21 4.34 24.73
N ALA A 39 -11.29 4.66 25.45
CA ALA A 39 -11.86 3.80 26.49
C ALA A 39 -12.90 2.80 25.94
N GLU A 40 -13.28 1.82 26.75
CA GLU A 40 -14.38 0.90 26.42
C GLU A 40 -15.72 1.66 26.39
N LEU A 41 -16.59 1.29 25.44
CA LEU A 41 -17.90 1.90 25.27
C LEU A 41 -18.88 1.41 26.35
N ASP A 42 -19.49 2.36 27.06
CA ASP A 42 -20.58 2.10 28.02
C ASP A 42 -21.76 1.41 27.29
N PRO A 43 -22.19 0.19 27.71
CA PRO A 43 -23.27 -0.54 27.06
C PRO A 43 -24.58 0.26 26.94
N GLU A 44 -24.90 1.12 27.91
CA GLU A 44 -26.08 1.98 27.84
C GLU A 44 -25.95 3.04 26.74
N VAL A 45 -24.74 3.57 26.55
CA VAL A 45 -24.44 4.51 25.46
C VAL A 45 -24.48 3.79 24.12
N ALA A 46 -24.01 2.55 24.06
CA ALA A 46 -24.01 1.75 22.83
C ALA A 46 -25.42 1.48 22.29
N ASP A 47 -26.40 1.17 23.15
CA ASP A 47 -27.79 0.99 22.71
C ASP A 47 -28.39 2.29 22.13
N ILE A 48 -28.09 3.44 22.74
CA ILE A 48 -28.52 4.75 22.25
C ILE A 48 -27.88 5.05 20.90
N VAL A 49 -26.57 4.83 20.78
CA VAL A 49 -25.82 5.07 19.54
C VAL A 49 -26.28 4.14 18.43
N ALA A 50 -26.49 2.85 18.70
CA ALA A 50 -27.00 1.89 17.74
C ALA A 50 -28.37 2.29 17.20
N HIS A 51 -29.28 2.73 18.08
CA HIS A 51 -30.60 3.20 17.68
C HIS A 51 -30.50 4.40 16.72
N GLU A 52 -29.79 5.46 17.12
CA GLU A 52 -29.67 6.68 16.31
C GLU A 52 -28.89 6.47 15.02
N MET A 53 -27.86 5.62 15.03
CA MET A 53 -27.08 5.24 13.85
C MET A 53 -27.94 4.47 12.85
N LYS A 54 -28.81 3.57 13.33
CA LYS A 54 -29.78 2.86 12.50
C LYS A 54 -30.80 3.81 11.89
N GLU A 55 -31.43 4.69 12.67
CA GLU A 55 -32.41 5.65 12.14
C GLU A 55 -31.76 6.58 11.08
N TRP A 56 -30.55 7.09 11.35
CA TRP A 56 -29.75 7.84 10.37
C TRP A 56 -29.49 7.04 9.08
N ALA A 57 -29.15 5.76 9.21
CA ALA A 57 -28.90 4.91 8.06
C ALA A 57 -30.17 4.61 7.25
N LEU A 58 -31.30 4.35 7.91
CA LEU A 58 -32.60 4.13 7.28
C LEU A 58 -33.07 5.37 6.52
N GLU A 59 -32.87 6.58 7.05
CA GLU A 59 -33.18 7.84 6.37
C GLU A 59 -32.40 8.01 5.06
N LYS A 60 -31.20 7.42 4.98
CA LYS A 60 -30.37 7.37 3.77
C LYS A 60 -30.69 6.18 2.86
N GLY A 61 -31.68 5.37 3.21
CA GLY A 61 -32.12 4.21 2.43
C GLY A 61 -31.34 2.93 2.72
N ALA A 62 -30.53 2.89 3.78
CA ALA A 62 -29.85 1.67 4.17
C ALA A 62 -30.86 0.59 4.55
N THR A 63 -30.62 -0.65 4.12
CA THR A 63 -31.46 -1.80 4.48
C THR A 63 -30.70 -2.85 5.29
N HIS A 64 -29.37 -2.79 5.22
CA HIS A 64 -28.45 -3.70 5.86
C HIS A 64 -27.38 -2.93 6.62
N PHE A 65 -26.74 -3.60 7.57
CA PHE A 65 -25.50 -3.19 8.19
C PHE A 65 -24.43 -4.26 8.02
N THR A 66 -23.18 -3.87 8.22
CA THR A 66 -22.05 -4.78 8.19
C THR A 66 -20.97 -4.34 9.17
N HIS A 67 -20.33 -5.33 9.80
CA HIS A 67 -19.03 -5.14 10.45
C HIS A 67 -17.97 -5.16 9.35
N TRP A 68 -17.39 -4.00 9.08
CA TRP A 68 -16.38 -3.79 8.04
C TRP A 68 -14.99 -3.92 8.67
N PHE A 69 -14.18 -4.86 8.22
CA PHE A 69 -12.85 -5.14 8.79
C PHE A 69 -11.83 -5.52 7.72
N GLN A 70 -10.55 -5.50 8.09
CA GLN A 70 -9.42 -5.77 7.21
C GLN A 70 -8.70 -7.07 7.65
N PRO A 71 -9.13 -8.25 7.17
CA PRO A 71 -8.45 -9.52 7.45
C PRO A 71 -7.02 -9.56 6.86
N LEU A 72 -6.28 -10.63 7.17
CA LEU A 72 -4.91 -10.84 6.70
C LEU A 72 -4.76 -10.93 5.17
N THR A 73 -5.87 -11.06 4.42
CA THR A 73 -5.85 -11.02 2.95
C THR A 73 -5.46 -9.65 2.37
N GLY A 74 -5.50 -8.58 3.18
CA GLY A 74 -5.13 -7.23 2.77
C GLY A 74 -6.24 -6.41 2.09
N ILE A 75 -7.37 -7.05 1.76
CA ILE A 75 -8.61 -6.40 1.30
C ILE A 75 -9.67 -6.41 2.41
N THR A 76 -10.66 -5.52 2.32
CA THR A 76 -11.75 -5.44 3.30
C THR A 76 -12.75 -6.57 3.14
N ALA A 77 -13.33 -7.02 4.26
CA ALA A 77 -14.38 -8.03 4.30
C ALA A 77 -15.69 -7.49 4.88
N GLU A 78 -16.80 -8.01 4.37
CA GLU A 78 -18.15 -7.61 4.76
C GLU A 78 -19.08 -8.82 4.81
N LYS A 79 -19.99 -8.80 5.80
CA LYS A 79 -21.18 -9.64 5.85
C LYS A 79 -22.39 -8.74 6.05
N HIS A 80 -23.36 -8.79 5.16
CA HIS A 80 -24.52 -7.90 5.20
C HIS A 80 -25.67 -8.54 5.97
N ASP A 81 -25.98 -7.97 7.13
CA ASP A 81 -27.12 -8.36 7.97
C ASP A 81 -28.24 -7.32 7.81
N ALA A 82 -29.45 -7.78 7.50
CA ALA A 82 -30.61 -6.90 7.37
C ALA A 82 -31.09 -6.43 8.74
N PHE A 83 -31.60 -5.20 8.83
CA PHE A 83 -32.21 -4.68 10.07
C PHE A 83 -33.51 -5.40 10.47
N ILE A 84 -33.98 -6.34 9.67
CA ILE A 84 -35.29 -6.97 9.80
C ILE A 84 -35.35 -7.89 11.04
N ASP A 85 -36.31 -7.64 11.91
CA ASP A 85 -36.61 -8.45 13.09
C ASP A 85 -38.08 -8.88 13.07
N PRO A 86 -38.39 -10.08 12.52
CA PRO A 86 -39.75 -10.59 12.43
C PRO A 86 -40.40 -10.76 13.81
N GLN A 87 -41.65 -10.34 13.93
CA GLN A 87 -42.42 -10.48 15.16
C GLN A 87 -43.36 -11.70 15.09
N GLY A 88 -43.72 -12.24 16.26
CA GLY A 88 -44.57 -13.45 16.34
C GLY A 88 -46.02 -13.28 15.84
N ASP A 89 -46.45 -12.05 15.58
CA ASP A 89 -47.78 -11.70 15.09
C ASP A 89 -47.85 -11.56 13.55
N GLY A 90 -46.77 -11.87 12.85
CA GLY A 90 -46.67 -11.73 11.39
C GLY A 90 -46.31 -10.33 10.91
N THR A 91 -46.04 -9.39 11.83
CA THR A 91 -45.44 -8.08 11.52
C THR A 91 -43.91 -8.13 11.60
N THR A 92 -43.26 -7.02 11.32
CA THR A 92 -41.80 -6.92 11.30
C THR A 92 -41.37 -5.55 11.78
N LEU A 93 -40.32 -5.51 12.59
CA LEU A 93 -39.68 -4.29 13.04
C LEU A 93 -38.27 -4.19 12.48
N LEU A 94 -37.73 -2.97 12.47
CA LEU A 94 -36.32 -2.74 12.14
C LEU A 94 -35.54 -2.50 13.43
N ARG A 95 -34.64 -3.43 13.76
CA ARG A 95 -33.87 -3.42 15.01
C ARG A 95 -32.37 -3.43 14.71
N PHE A 96 -31.63 -2.69 15.52
CA PHE A 96 -30.19 -2.73 15.61
C PHE A 96 -29.82 -2.38 17.06
N SER A 97 -29.25 -3.34 17.79
CA SER A 97 -28.96 -3.21 19.22
C SER A 97 -27.51 -2.79 19.48
N GLY A 98 -27.24 -2.21 20.66
CA GLY A 98 -25.89 -1.89 21.11
C GLY A 98 -24.98 -3.13 21.17
N LYS A 99 -25.57 -4.30 21.45
CA LYS A 99 -24.86 -5.59 21.39
C LYS A 99 -24.35 -5.91 19.99
N GLU A 100 -25.19 -5.71 18.97
CA GLU A 100 -24.83 -5.93 17.56
C GLU A 100 -23.89 -4.85 17.02
N LEU A 101 -23.95 -3.64 17.59
CA LEU A 101 -23.00 -2.56 17.28
C LEU A 101 -21.61 -2.86 17.85
N ILE A 102 -21.51 -3.17 19.14
CA ILE A 102 -20.21 -3.41 19.80
C ILE A 102 -19.55 -4.65 19.23
N LYS A 103 -20.33 -5.71 18.96
CA LYS A 103 -19.78 -7.03 18.67
C LYS A 103 -20.52 -7.74 17.53
N GLY A 104 -19.75 -8.23 16.55
CA GLY A 104 -20.21 -9.20 15.56
C GLY A 104 -19.61 -10.59 15.78
N GLU A 105 -20.24 -11.60 15.17
CA GLU A 105 -19.75 -12.99 15.13
C GLU A 105 -19.73 -13.46 13.66
N PRO A 106 -18.70 -13.10 12.87
CA PRO A 106 -18.55 -13.62 11.52
C PRO A 106 -18.02 -15.07 11.53
N ASP A 107 -18.28 -15.78 10.44
CA ASP A 107 -17.57 -17.02 10.13
C ASP A 107 -16.13 -16.68 9.72
N ALA A 108 -15.18 -17.12 10.54
CA ALA A 108 -13.76 -16.88 10.36
C ALA A 108 -13.06 -18.02 9.59
N SER A 109 -13.73 -19.14 9.29
CA SER A 109 -13.11 -20.37 8.77
C SER A 109 -12.35 -20.20 7.46
N SER A 110 -12.74 -19.21 6.64
CA SER A 110 -12.21 -19.01 5.29
C SER A 110 -11.12 -17.93 5.18
N PHE A 111 -10.77 -17.28 6.29
CA PHE A 111 -9.70 -16.28 6.30
C PHE A 111 -8.34 -16.92 6.60
N PRO A 112 -7.25 -16.42 6.00
CA PRO A 112 -5.89 -16.88 6.31
C PRO A 112 -5.62 -16.76 7.81
N SER A 113 -5.06 -17.81 8.40
CA SER A 113 -4.78 -17.87 9.84
C SER A 113 -3.43 -18.49 10.19
N GLY A 114 -2.62 -18.88 9.20
CA GLY A 114 -1.26 -19.41 9.41
C GLY A 114 -1.20 -20.51 10.48
N GLY A 115 -2.17 -21.42 10.48
CA GLY A 115 -2.23 -22.53 11.44
C GLY A 115 -2.71 -22.19 12.86
N LEU A 116 -3.02 -20.93 13.19
CA LEU A 116 -3.59 -20.57 14.51
C LEU A 116 -4.95 -21.19 14.79
N ARG A 117 -5.64 -21.64 13.73
CA ARG A 117 -6.98 -22.21 13.80
C ARG A 117 -7.01 -23.55 13.10
N ALA A 118 -7.72 -24.50 13.71
CA ALA A 118 -8.01 -25.77 13.05
C ALA A 118 -9.08 -25.56 11.96
N THR A 119 -8.99 -26.33 10.87
CA THR A 119 -9.88 -26.20 9.70
C THR A 119 -11.37 -26.46 10.00
N PHE A 120 -11.71 -27.07 11.14
CA PHE A 120 -13.09 -27.29 11.58
C PHE A 120 -13.62 -26.18 12.51
N GLU A 121 -12.80 -25.21 12.91
CA GLU A 121 -13.20 -24.10 13.78
C GLU A 121 -13.66 -22.91 12.93
N ALA A 122 -14.90 -22.44 13.13
CA ALA A 122 -15.50 -21.37 12.33
C ALA A 122 -15.71 -20.04 13.07
N ARG A 123 -15.65 -20.03 14.41
CA ARG A 123 -15.98 -18.83 15.18
C ARG A 123 -14.82 -17.81 15.20
N GLY A 124 -15.15 -16.56 14.93
CA GLY A 124 -14.34 -15.36 15.21
C GLY A 124 -15.22 -14.23 15.74
N TYR A 125 -14.62 -13.13 16.16
CA TYR A 125 -15.33 -11.98 16.72
C TYR A 125 -14.88 -10.68 16.06
N THR A 126 -15.82 -9.79 15.82
CA THR A 126 -15.54 -8.39 15.47
C THR A 126 -15.89 -7.49 16.65
N ALA A 127 -15.11 -6.44 16.85
CA ALA A 127 -15.36 -5.40 17.84
C ALA A 127 -15.34 -4.02 17.16
N TRP A 128 -16.34 -3.19 17.39
CA TRP A 128 -16.38 -1.85 16.82
C TRP A 128 -15.24 -0.99 17.35
N ASP A 129 -14.45 -0.45 16.42
CA ASP A 129 -13.52 0.63 16.71
C ASP A 129 -14.26 1.97 16.65
N CYS A 130 -14.66 2.46 17.81
CA CYS A 130 -15.38 3.73 17.92
C CYS A 130 -14.52 4.96 17.61
N THR A 131 -13.21 4.81 17.48
CA THR A 131 -12.33 5.91 17.03
C THR A 131 -12.45 6.15 15.53
N SER A 132 -12.89 5.13 14.76
CA SER A 132 -13.22 5.25 13.34
C SER A 132 -14.74 5.38 13.12
N PRO A 133 -15.22 6.44 12.46
CA PRO A 133 -16.65 6.69 12.35
C PRO A 133 -17.33 5.67 11.42
N ALA A 134 -18.52 5.23 11.81
CA ALA A 134 -19.37 4.44 10.92
C ALA A 134 -19.77 5.26 9.69
N PHE A 135 -19.91 4.60 8.54
CA PHE A 135 -20.19 5.25 7.27
C PHE A 135 -21.25 4.48 6.48
N ILE A 136 -21.83 5.12 5.48
CA ILE A 136 -22.75 4.48 4.55
C ILE A 136 -22.07 4.29 3.21
N LYS A 137 -22.04 3.03 2.79
CA LYS A 137 -21.67 2.65 1.44
C LYS A 137 -22.92 2.64 0.57
N GLU A 138 -23.02 3.65 -0.28
CA GLU A 138 -24.08 3.79 -1.27
C GLU A 138 -23.56 3.29 -2.62
N THR A 139 -24.22 2.30 -3.20
CA THR A 139 -23.96 1.80 -4.56
C THR A 139 -25.25 1.93 -5.37
N PRO A 140 -25.20 1.80 -6.71
CA PRO A 140 -26.40 1.78 -7.54
C PRO A 140 -27.42 0.68 -7.18
N HIS A 141 -27.02 -0.32 -6.38
CA HIS A 141 -27.83 -1.51 -6.06
C HIS A 141 -28.08 -1.72 -4.58
N SER A 142 -27.35 -1.04 -3.70
CA SER A 142 -27.45 -1.24 -2.26
C SER A 142 -26.98 -0.02 -1.48
N THR A 143 -27.62 0.23 -0.34
CA THR A 143 -27.16 1.17 0.68
C THR A 143 -26.95 0.40 1.97
N ILE A 144 -25.74 0.44 2.51
CA ILE A 144 -25.32 -0.39 3.64
C ILE A 144 -24.64 0.49 4.68
N LEU A 145 -25.00 0.30 5.96
CA LEU A 145 -24.30 0.86 7.10
C LEU A 145 -23.04 0.03 7.39
N CYS A 146 -21.86 0.62 7.27
CA CYS A 146 -20.58 -0.02 7.52
C CYS A 146 -20.01 0.45 8.87
N ILE A 147 -19.67 -0.50 9.73
CA ILE A 147 -19.15 -0.28 11.08
C ILE A 147 -17.69 -0.73 11.09
N PRO A 148 -16.70 0.18 11.18
CA PRO A 148 -15.28 -0.18 11.18
C PRO A 148 -14.91 -1.02 12.40
N THR A 149 -14.39 -2.23 12.20
CA THR A 149 -14.20 -3.18 13.30
C THR A 149 -12.82 -3.83 13.28
N ALA A 150 -12.34 -4.16 14.47
CA ALA A 150 -11.22 -5.05 14.68
C ALA A 150 -11.72 -6.50 14.64
N PHE A 151 -10.93 -7.42 14.09
CA PHE A 151 -11.29 -8.84 13.94
C PHE A 151 -10.26 -9.78 14.59
N CYS A 152 -10.75 -10.65 15.48
CA CYS A 152 -9.94 -11.59 16.23
C CYS A 152 -10.48 -13.03 16.19
N SER A 153 -9.59 -13.97 16.48
CA SER A 153 -9.91 -15.38 16.60
C SER A 153 -10.81 -15.65 17.82
N TYR A 154 -11.31 -16.89 17.94
CA TYR A 154 -11.99 -17.35 19.14
C TYR A 154 -11.15 -17.27 20.43
N LYS A 155 -9.82 -17.44 20.32
CA LYS A 155 -8.89 -17.38 21.47
C LYS A 155 -8.33 -15.96 21.71
N GLY A 156 -8.64 -15.01 20.83
CA GLY A 156 -8.27 -13.60 20.98
C GLY A 156 -7.04 -13.16 20.18
N GLU A 157 -6.45 -14.03 19.36
CA GLU A 157 -5.37 -13.63 18.45
C GLU A 157 -5.90 -12.70 17.34
N ALA A 158 -5.11 -11.68 16.98
CA ALA A 158 -5.44 -10.70 15.95
C ALA A 158 -5.30 -11.30 14.54
N LEU A 159 -6.44 -11.54 13.90
CA LEU A 159 -6.56 -12.06 12.53
C LEU A 159 -6.81 -10.95 11.50
N ASP A 160 -6.49 -9.72 11.86
CA ASP A 160 -6.72 -8.52 11.08
C ASP A 160 -5.47 -7.64 11.04
N LYS A 161 -5.58 -6.55 10.29
CA LYS A 161 -4.53 -5.53 10.22
C LYS A 161 -4.79 -4.34 11.15
N LYS A 162 -6.02 -4.19 11.66
CA LYS A 162 -6.43 -3.04 12.47
C LYS A 162 -6.01 -3.19 13.93
N THR A 163 -6.19 -4.37 14.54
CA THR A 163 -5.79 -4.60 15.95
C THR A 163 -4.31 -4.31 16.19
N PRO A 164 -3.36 -4.83 15.38
CA PRO A 164 -1.94 -4.56 15.59
C PRO A 164 -1.57 -3.09 15.35
N LEU A 165 -2.21 -2.45 14.37
CA LEU A 165 -2.01 -1.02 14.12
C LEU A 165 -2.40 -0.20 15.35
N LEU A 166 -3.59 -0.43 15.91
CA LEU A 166 -4.06 0.27 17.12
C LEU A 166 -3.13 0.04 18.31
N ARG A 167 -2.67 -1.20 18.53
CA ARG A 167 -1.69 -1.52 19.59
C ARG A 167 -0.37 -0.79 19.37
N SER A 168 0.13 -0.73 18.14
CA SER A 168 1.38 -0.04 17.80
C SER A 168 1.29 1.49 18.01
N MET A 169 0.14 2.08 17.70
CA MET A 169 -0.13 3.50 17.96
C MET A 169 -0.12 3.79 19.47
N GLN A 170 -0.74 2.92 20.27
CA GLN A 170 -0.72 3.02 21.74
C GLN A 170 0.70 2.86 22.31
N ALA A 171 1.48 1.91 21.80
CA ALA A 171 2.86 1.71 22.22
C ALA A 171 3.70 2.98 21.97
N LEU A 172 3.58 3.58 20.79
CA LEU A 172 4.27 4.83 20.46
C LEU A 172 3.77 6.01 21.31
N ASP A 173 2.46 6.16 21.49
CA ASP A 173 1.86 7.21 22.33
C ASP A 173 2.47 7.22 23.74
N VAL A 174 2.49 6.06 24.40
CA VAL A 174 3.03 5.90 25.76
C VAL A 174 4.48 6.37 25.84
N GLN A 175 5.35 5.93 24.92
CA GLN A 175 6.77 6.26 24.99
C GLN A 175 7.04 7.70 24.55
N ALA A 176 6.34 8.21 23.55
CA ALA A 176 6.46 9.59 23.12
C ALA A 176 6.04 10.58 24.22
N ILE A 177 4.96 10.28 24.96
CA ILE A 177 4.53 11.09 26.11
C ILE A 177 5.59 11.09 27.22
N ARG A 178 6.22 9.94 27.52
CA ARG A 178 7.33 9.89 28.49
C ARG A 178 8.47 10.83 28.11
N ILE A 179 8.89 10.79 26.84
CA ILE A 179 9.90 11.69 26.30
C ILE A 179 9.46 13.16 26.43
N LEU A 180 8.22 13.50 26.05
CA LEU A 180 7.70 14.86 26.16
C LEU A 180 7.70 15.38 27.61
N ARG A 181 7.52 14.49 28.62
CA ARG A 181 7.65 14.88 30.03
C ARG A 181 9.06 15.33 30.39
N LEU A 182 10.09 14.73 29.78
CA LEU A 182 11.48 15.11 29.99
C LEU A 182 11.79 16.51 29.42
N PHE A 183 11.13 16.89 28.32
CA PHE A 183 11.19 18.26 27.77
C PHE A 183 10.28 19.26 28.50
N GLY A 184 9.56 18.82 29.54
CA GLY A 184 8.76 19.69 30.39
C GLY A 184 7.32 19.91 29.92
N ASN A 185 6.85 19.26 28.85
CA ASN A 185 5.43 19.28 28.49
C ASN A 185 4.62 18.54 29.57
N LYS A 186 3.63 19.20 30.18
CA LYS A 186 2.77 18.64 31.24
C LYS A 186 1.30 18.54 30.85
N THR A 187 0.96 18.90 29.61
CA THR A 187 -0.41 19.17 29.19
C THR A 187 -0.86 18.27 28.06
N ALA A 188 0.02 17.93 27.11
CA ALA A 188 -0.26 16.94 26.08
C ALA A 188 -0.63 15.61 26.72
N LYS A 189 -1.72 14.99 26.29
CA LYS A 189 -2.20 13.71 26.85
C LYS A 189 -1.92 12.55 25.92
N HIS A 190 -1.89 12.82 24.62
CA HIS A 190 -1.70 11.81 23.58
C HIS A 190 -0.77 12.33 22.49
N VAL A 191 0.01 11.42 21.94
CA VAL A 191 0.74 11.57 20.67
C VAL A 191 0.17 10.56 19.69
N THR A 192 -0.38 11.08 18.59
CA THR A 192 -0.99 10.26 17.54
C THR A 192 -0.15 10.35 16.28
N THR A 193 0.12 9.20 15.66
CA THR A 193 0.73 9.18 14.33
C THR A 193 -0.28 9.59 13.27
N SER A 194 0.19 10.30 12.26
CA SER A 194 -0.62 10.77 11.12
C SER A 194 -0.03 10.24 9.83
N VAL A 195 -0.89 9.92 8.87
CA VAL A 195 -0.47 9.39 7.57
C VAL A 195 -1.20 10.05 6.41
N GLY A 196 -0.45 10.51 5.42
CA GLY A 196 -0.95 10.86 4.08
C GLY A 196 -0.52 9.81 3.06
N ALA A 197 -1.47 9.02 2.57
CA ALA A 197 -1.20 7.97 1.58
C ALA A 197 -1.44 8.47 0.16
N GLU A 198 -0.38 8.58 -0.63
CA GLU A 198 -0.46 8.89 -2.07
C GLU A 198 -0.74 7.58 -2.80
N GLN A 199 -1.83 7.50 -3.58
CA GLN A 199 -2.27 6.27 -4.21
C GLN A 199 -2.12 6.36 -5.72
N GLU A 200 -1.16 5.61 -6.26
CA GLU A 200 -1.02 5.44 -7.71
C GLU A 200 -1.87 4.27 -8.23
N TYR A 201 -2.33 4.38 -9.47
CA TYR A 201 -3.15 3.38 -10.16
C TYR A 201 -3.12 3.55 -11.68
N PHE A 202 -3.45 2.50 -12.42
CA PHE A 202 -3.68 2.57 -13.87
C PHE A 202 -5.18 2.51 -14.21
N LEU A 203 -5.59 3.21 -15.27
CA LEU A 203 -6.93 3.05 -15.86
C LEU A 203 -6.82 2.42 -17.23
N VAL A 204 -7.63 1.40 -17.50
CA VAL A 204 -7.72 0.81 -18.84
C VAL A 204 -9.17 0.71 -19.29
N ASP A 205 -9.40 0.67 -20.61
CA ASP A 205 -10.72 0.40 -21.15
C ASP A 205 -11.23 -0.98 -20.68
N LYS A 206 -12.46 -1.03 -20.13
CA LYS A 206 -13.05 -2.27 -19.61
C LYS A 206 -13.23 -3.32 -20.70
N GLY A 207 -13.55 -2.92 -21.94
CA GLY A 207 -13.70 -3.84 -23.07
C GLY A 207 -12.39 -4.50 -23.47
N ASN A 208 -11.26 -3.78 -23.41
CA ASN A 208 -9.94 -4.36 -23.64
C ASN A 208 -9.46 -5.20 -22.45
N PHE A 209 -9.72 -4.77 -21.21
CA PHE A 209 -9.44 -5.56 -20.00
C PHE A 209 -10.11 -6.94 -20.04
N LEU A 210 -11.40 -7.01 -20.42
CA LEU A 210 -12.16 -8.27 -20.45
C LEU A 210 -11.63 -9.29 -21.47
N LYS A 211 -10.79 -8.87 -22.42
CA LYS A 211 -10.13 -9.75 -23.39
C LYS A 211 -8.79 -10.31 -22.88
N ARG A 212 -8.31 -9.85 -21.72
CA ARG A 212 -7.00 -10.20 -21.13
C ARG A 212 -7.19 -11.02 -19.86
N LYS A 213 -7.15 -12.35 -20.00
CA LYS A 213 -7.31 -13.29 -18.87
C LYS A 213 -6.25 -13.09 -17.78
N ASP A 214 -5.02 -12.76 -18.18
CA ASP A 214 -3.94 -12.42 -17.26
C ASP A 214 -4.30 -11.21 -16.39
N LEU A 215 -4.79 -10.12 -16.98
CA LEU A 215 -5.26 -8.97 -16.18
C LEU A 215 -6.43 -9.34 -15.25
N ILE A 216 -7.35 -10.19 -15.70
CA ILE A 216 -8.51 -10.62 -14.90
C ILE A 216 -8.09 -11.46 -13.69
N PHE A 217 -7.18 -12.43 -13.89
CA PHE A 217 -6.82 -13.39 -12.85
C PHE A 217 -5.65 -12.95 -11.97
N THR A 218 -4.77 -12.10 -12.49
CA THR A 218 -3.51 -11.74 -11.82
C THR A 218 -3.37 -10.25 -11.54
N GLY A 219 -4.23 -9.41 -12.12
CA GLY A 219 -4.12 -7.95 -12.00
C GLY A 219 -2.97 -7.33 -12.80
N ARG A 220 -2.14 -8.15 -13.47
CA ARG A 220 -1.04 -7.73 -14.33
C ARG A 220 -1.03 -8.48 -15.66
N THR A 221 -0.21 -7.98 -16.57
CA THR A 221 0.04 -8.64 -17.84
C THR A 221 1.19 -9.63 -17.71
N LEU A 222 0.97 -10.86 -18.19
CA LEU A 222 1.98 -11.93 -18.18
C LEU A 222 2.68 -12.08 -19.53
N PHE A 223 2.02 -11.63 -20.60
CA PHE A 223 2.56 -11.49 -21.95
C PHE A 223 2.33 -10.07 -22.46
N GLY A 224 3.21 -9.60 -23.34
CA GLY A 224 3.03 -8.31 -24.01
C GLY A 224 4.36 -7.69 -24.41
N ALA A 225 4.51 -7.45 -25.71
CA ALA A 225 5.59 -6.67 -26.27
C ALA A 225 5.36 -5.17 -26.06
N MET A 226 6.46 -4.44 -25.82
CA MET A 226 6.41 -2.98 -25.69
C MET A 226 6.04 -2.31 -27.03
N PRO A 227 5.11 -1.34 -27.02
CA PRO A 227 4.82 -0.53 -28.20
C PRO A 227 6.00 0.40 -28.54
N PRO A 228 6.08 0.93 -29.77
CA PRO A 228 7.16 1.86 -30.16
C PRO A 228 7.21 3.18 -29.37
N LYS A 229 6.08 3.60 -28.78
CA LYS A 229 6.00 4.68 -27.80
C LYS A 229 5.57 4.05 -26.48
N GLY A 230 6.41 4.10 -25.45
CA GLY A 230 6.09 3.80 -24.06
C GLY A 230 6.02 5.08 -23.25
N GLN A 231 7.08 5.36 -22.48
CA GLN A 231 7.20 6.53 -21.60
C GLN A 231 8.42 7.42 -21.92
N GLU A 232 9.11 7.17 -23.03
CA GLU A 232 10.43 7.73 -23.34
C GLU A 232 10.45 9.26 -23.57
N MET A 233 9.28 9.88 -23.69
CA MET A 233 9.13 11.32 -23.93
C MET A 233 8.89 12.12 -22.65
N ASP A 234 8.64 11.46 -21.51
CA ASP A 234 8.24 12.07 -20.23
C ASP A 234 7.07 13.08 -20.38
N ASP A 235 6.24 12.93 -21.42
CA ASP A 235 5.18 13.87 -21.81
C ASP A 235 3.85 13.63 -21.06
N HIS A 236 3.80 12.57 -20.26
CA HIS A 236 2.62 12.15 -19.53
C HIS A 236 2.53 12.77 -18.13
N TYR A 237 3.66 12.94 -17.44
CA TYR A 237 3.70 13.50 -16.09
C TYR A 237 3.23 14.96 -16.09
N PHE A 238 2.17 15.25 -15.33
CA PHE A 238 1.43 16.53 -15.39
C PHE A 238 0.97 16.96 -16.80
N GLY A 239 0.88 15.99 -17.73
CA GLY A 239 0.33 16.20 -19.06
C GLY A 239 -1.18 16.46 -19.05
N VAL A 240 -1.72 16.73 -20.23
CA VAL A 240 -3.18 16.91 -20.40
C VAL A 240 -3.90 15.61 -20.04
N ILE A 241 -4.85 15.69 -19.09
CA ILE A 241 -5.67 14.55 -18.68
C ILE A 241 -6.79 14.33 -19.73
N PRO A 242 -6.94 13.12 -20.30
CA PRO A 242 -8.02 12.82 -21.23
C PRO A 242 -9.41 13.06 -20.62
N GLU A 243 -10.38 13.51 -21.42
CA GLU A 243 -11.73 13.87 -20.94
C GLU A 243 -12.44 12.71 -20.24
N ARG A 244 -12.28 11.47 -20.73
CA ARG A 244 -12.85 10.27 -20.11
C ARG A 244 -12.25 10.00 -18.72
N VAL A 245 -10.95 10.21 -18.56
CA VAL A 245 -10.25 10.09 -17.27
C VAL A 245 -10.68 11.22 -16.32
N LEU A 246 -10.83 12.46 -16.82
CA LEU A 246 -11.36 13.56 -16.02
C LEU A 246 -12.78 13.26 -15.51
N GLY A 247 -13.64 12.67 -16.34
CA GLY A 247 -14.98 12.24 -15.91
C GLY A 247 -14.95 11.15 -14.81
N PHE A 248 -13.97 10.24 -14.87
CA PHE A 248 -13.71 9.31 -13.77
C PHE A 248 -13.26 10.03 -12.50
N MET A 249 -12.25 10.89 -12.60
CA MET A 249 -11.69 11.65 -11.49
C MET A 249 -12.73 12.54 -10.80
N GLU A 250 -13.61 13.20 -11.56
CA GLU A 250 -14.72 14.00 -11.02
C GLU A 250 -15.62 13.14 -10.13
N LYS A 251 -16.16 12.05 -10.66
CA LYS A 251 -17.03 11.15 -9.90
C LYS A 251 -16.31 10.47 -8.73
N PHE A 252 -15.04 10.12 -8.91
CA PHE A 252 -14.24 9.50 -7.86
C PHE A 252 -14.08 10.43 -6.65
N ASN A 253 -13.71 11.68 -6.89
CA ASN A 253 -13.62 12.70 -5.84
C ASN A 253 -14.96 12.92 -5.13
N GLU A 254 -16.06 12.97 -5.87
CA GLU A 254 -17.40 13.13 -5.27
C GLU A 254 -17.74 12.02 -4.29
N GLU A 255 -17.46 10.77 -4.65
CA GLU A 255 -17.71 9.61 -3.79
C GLU A 255 -16.79 9.63 -2.56
N LEU A 256 -15.51 9.98 -2.72
CA LEU A 256 -14.58 10.13 -1.60
C LEU A 256 -14.99 11.25 -0.65
N TRP A 257 -15.39 12.41 -1.16
CA TRP A 257 -15.86 13.51 -0.33
C TRP A 257 -17.12 13.13 0.45
N LYS A 258 -18.07 12.38 -0.14
CA LYS A 258 -19.24 11.87 0.60
C LYS A 258 -18.83 11.01 1.80
N LEU A 259 -17.76 10.23 1.65
CA LEU A 259 -17.17 9.39 2.72
C LEU A 259 -16.27 10.18 3.69
N GLY A 260 -16.18 11.50 3.57
CA GLY A 260 -15.36 12.34 4.45
C GLY A 260 -13.86 12.29 4.14
N ILE A 261 -13.47 11.65 3.03
CA ILE A 261 -12.08 11.53 2.61
C ILE A 261 -11.68 12.83 1.90
N SER A 262 -10.62 13.46 2.37
CA SER A 262 -10.10 14.76 1.93
C SER A 262 -9.30 14.68 0.63
N ALA A 263 -9.85 14.03 -0.42
CA ALA A 263 -9.24 13.97 -1.75
C ALA A 263 -8.87 15.38 -2.25
N LYS A 264 -7.58 15.62 -2.46
CA LYS A 264 -7.02 16.96 -2.63
C LYS A 264 -6.26 17.13 -3.93
N THR A 265 -5.34 16.22 -4.22
CA THR A 265 -4.47 16.28 -5.39
C THR A 265 -4.75 15.09 -6.29
N GLN A 266 -4.75 15.32 -7.60
CA GLN A 266 -4.81 14.27 -8.61
C GLN A 266 -4.06 14.72 -9.86
N HIS A 267 -3.40 13.79 -10.55
CA HIS A 267 -2.70 14.06 -11.80
C HIS A 267 -2.43 12.77 -12.58
N ASN A 268 -1.95 12.94 -13.81
CA ASN A 268 -1.28 11.86 -14.53
C ASN A 268 0.09 11.61 -13.90
N GLU A 269 0.46 10.34 -13.87
CA GLU A 269 1.79 9.87 -13.50
C GLU A 269 2.69 9.72 -14.74
N VAL A 270 3.91 9.25 -14.55
CA VAL A 270 4.96 9.13 -15.57
C VAL A 270 4.58 8.15 -16.67
N ALA A 271 4.00 6.98 -16.34
CA ALA A 271 3.60 6.02 -17.37
C ALA A 271 2.26 6.39 -18.03
N PRO A 272 2.05 6.02 -19.31
CA PRO A 272 0.76 6.18 -19.96
C PRO A 272 -0.35 5.47 -19.20
N ALA A 273 -1.50 6.15 -19.06
CA ALA A 273 -2.67 5.69 -18.32
C ALA A 273 -2.44 5.43 -16.81
N GLN A 274 -1.31 5.87 -16.26
CA GLN A 274 -1.04 5.91 -14.82
C GLN A 274 -1.50 7.26 -14.25
N HIS A 275 -2.06 7.23 -13.05
CA HIS A 275 -2.58 8.39 -12.34
C HIS A 275 -2.31 8.26 -10.85
N GLU A 276 -2.38 9.39 -10.14
CA GLU A 276 -2.27 9.46 -8.69
C GLU A 276 -3.46 10.21 -8.08
N ILE A 277 -3.84 9.81 -6.88
CA ILE A 277 -4.67 10.61 -5.96
C ILE A 277 -4.02 10.69 -4.58
N ALA A 278 -3.96 11.90 -4.01
CA ALA A 278 -3.47 12.12 -2.66
C ALA A 278 -4.53 12.86 -1.81
N PRO A 279 -5.11 12.18 -0.80
CA PRO A 279 -5.88 12.82 0.25
C PRO A 279 -4.99 13.64 1.19
N ILE A 280 -5.56 14.59 1.91
CA ILE A 280 -4.88 15.22 3.06
C ILE A 280 -4.71 14.15 4.14
N TYR A 281 -3.57 14.17 4.83
CA TYR A 281 -3.27 13.24 5.92
C TYR A 281 -4.35 13.26 7.01
N ASP A 282 -4.47 12.14 7.71
CA ASP A 282 -5.35 11.97 8.87
C ASP A 282 -4.63 11.14 9.94
N GLN A 283 -5.24 10.97 11.12
CA GLN A 283 -4.73 10.04 12.14
C GLN A 283 -4.55 8.65 11.51
N ASN A 284 -3.45 7.97 11.84
CA ASN A 284 -2.98 6.77 11.16
C ASN A 284 -4.08 5.69 11.02
N ASN A 285 -4.89 5.48 12.07
CA ASN A 285 -6.03 4.57 12.04
C ASN A 285 -7.07 4.95 10.96
N ILE A 286 -7.47 6.23 10.94
CA ILE A 286 -8.45 6.77 10.00
C ILE A 286 -7.89 6.79 8.57
N ALA A 287 -6.64 7.23 8.41
CA ALA A 287 -5.96 7.22 7.12
C ALA A 287 -5.89 5.81 6.51
N THR A 288 -5.73 4.78 7.36
CA THR A 288 -5.73 3.37 6.92
C THR A 288 -7.09 2.94 6.41
N ASP A 289 -8.17 3.27 7.12
CA ASP A 289 -9.54 2.97 6.67
C ASP A 289 -9.89 3.76 5.40
N HIS A 290 -9.53 5.05 5.36
CA HIS A 290 -9.71 5.90 4.20
C HIS A 290 -8.96 5.35 2.97
N ASN A 291 -7.73 4.88 3.11
CA ASN A 291 -6.97 4.32 1.99
C ASN A 291 -7.66 3.06 1.41
N GLN A 292 -8.21 2.17 2.24
CA GLN A 292 -9.00 1.04 1.75
C GLN A 292 -10.23 1.50 0.96
N LEU A 293 -10.94 2.50 1.48
CA LEU A 293 -12.09 3.08 0.79
C LEU A 293 -11.69 3.79 -0.51
N VAL A 294 -10.52 4.42 -0.59
CA VAL A 294 -9.95 5.00 -1.81
C VAL A 294 -9.77 3.91 -2.86
N MET A 295 -9.10 2.81 -2.52
CA MET A 295 -8.84 1.69 -3.43
C MET A 295 -10.14 1.05 -3.94
N GLU A 296 -11.08 0.75 -3.03
CA GLU A 296 -12.36 0.15 -3.39
C GLU A 296 -13.21 1.10 -4.27
N THR A 297 -13.28 2.37 -3.88
CA THR A 297 -14.06 3.38 -4.61
C THR A 297 -13.49 3.60 -6.01
N ALA A 298 -12.16 3.60 -6.17
CA ALA A 298 -11.51 3.73 -7.48
C ALA A 298 -11.93 2.59 -8.42
N GLN A 299 -11.89 1.33 -7.95
CA GLN A 299 -12.28 0.17 -8.74
C GLN A 299 -13.76 0.19 -9.12
N ARG A 300 -14.63 0.55 -8.17
CA ARG A 300 -16.07 0.66 -8.39
C ARG A 300 -16.42 1.75 -9.39
N VAL A 301 -15.92 2.97 -9.18
CA VAL A 301 -16.22 4.12 -10.04
C VAL A 301 -15.68 3.90 -11.46
N ALA A 302 -14.50 3.27 -11.59
CA ALA A 302 -13.95 2.90 -12.89
C ALA A 302 -14.90 1.93 -13.61
N ASP A 303 -15.34 0.86 -12.93
CA ASP A 303 -16.24 -0.15 -13.52
C ASP A 303 -17.57 0.45 -14.01
N GLU A 304 -18.15 1.36 -13.24
CA GLU A 304 -19.38 2.09 -13.58
C GLU A 304 -19.24 2.99 -14.82
N LEU A 305 -18.03 3.46 -15.11
CA LEU A 305 -17.72 4.33 -16.25
C LEU A 305 -17.10 3.58 -17.43
N GLY A 306 -17.19 2.24 -17.43
CA GLY A 306 -16.65 1.40 -18.51
C GLY A 306 -15.12 1.39 -18.55
N LEU A 307 -14.47 1.70 -17.43
CA LEU A 307 -13.03 1.59 -17.22
C LEU A 307 -12.73 0.47 -16.23
N LYS A 308 -11.45 0.13 -16.08
CA LYS A 308 -10.95 -0.73 -15.01
C LYS A 308 -9.76 -0.08 -14.36
N CYS A 309 -9.82 0.07 -13.04
CA CYS A 309 -8.71 0.54 -12.21
C CYS A 309 -7.83 -0.65 -11.83
N LEU A 310 -6.56 -0.60 -12.21
CA LEU A 310 -5.55 -1.58 -11.86
C LEU A 310 -4.69 -1.02 -10.73
N LEU A 311 -4.72 -1.70 -9.59
CA LEU A 311 -3.96 -1.33 -8.40
C LEU A 311 -2.65 -2.12 -8.25
N HIS A 312 -2.41 -3.13 -9.10
CA HIS A 312 -1.19 -3.95 -9.05
C HIS A 312 0.06 -3.06 -9.18
N GLU A 313 1.14 -3.36 -8.46
CA GLU A 313 2.35 -2.53 -8.39
C GLU A 313 3.10 -2.46 -9.73
N LYS A 314 2.96 -3.51 -10.54
CA LYS A 314 3.53 -3.58 -11.90
C LYS A 314 2.57 -4.19 -12.93
N PRO A 315 1.50 -3.49 -13.35
CA PRO A 315 0.51 -4.04 -14.27
C PRO A 315 1.10 -4.33 -15.65
N PHE A 316 2.04 -3.50 -16.10
CA PHE A 316 2.72 -3.60 -17.38
C PHE A 316 4.24 -3.64 -17.18
N ALA A 317 4.93 -4.56 -17.85
CA ALA A 317 6.39 -4.60 -17.81
C ALA A 317 6.99 -3.51 -18.70
N GLY A 318 8.18 -3.01 -18.35
CA GLY A 318 8.91 -2.03 -19.18
C GLY A 318 8.53 -0.56 -18.99
N ILE A 319 7.49 -0.24 -18.21
CA ILE A 319 7.10 1.14 -17.85
C ILE A 319 7.11 1.34 -16.32
N ASN A 320 6.85 2.54 -15.79
CA ASN A 320 6.75 2.79 -14.35
C ASN A 320 5.71 1.88 -13.69
N GLY A 321 5.94 1.55 -12.42
CA GLY A 321 4.99 0.81 -11.60
C GLY A 321 4.22 1.75 -10.68
N SER A 322 3.18 1.23 -10.03
CA SER A 322 2.35 1.96 -9.08
C SER A 322 2.86 1.82 -7.64
N GLY A 323 3.20 2.92 -7.01
CA GLY A 323 3.54 3.01 -5.59
C GLY A 323 2.38 3.41 -4.68
N LYS A 324 2.63 3.38 -3.38
CA LYS A 324 1.81 4.07 -2.39
C LYS A 324 2.69 4.82 -1.40
N HIS A 325 2.97 6.10 -1.59
CA HIS A 325 3.85 6.81 -0.66
C HIS A 325 3.15 7.04 0.68
N ASN A 326 3.77 6.54 1.76
CA ASN A 326 3.25 6.64 3.11
C ASN A 326 3.94 7.78 3.85
N ASN A 327 3.33 8.97 3.82
CA ASN A 327 3.82 10.16 4.50
C ASN A 327 3.46 10.11 5.99
N TRP A 328 4.40 9.67 6.84
CA TRP A 328 4.23 9.43 8.26
C TRP A 328 4.79 10.57 9.12
N SER A 329 4.00 11.00 10.11
CA SER A 329 4.42 11.94 11.15
C SER A 329 3.79 11.61 12.50
N MET A 330 4.16 12.35 13.55
CA MET A 330 3.61 12.20 14.89
C MET A 330 3.27 13.56 15.50
N CYS A 331 2.06 13.71 16.00
CA CYS A 331 1.53 14.96 16.49
C CYS A 331 0.93 14.81 17.89
N THR A 332 1.14 15.79 18.76
CA THR A 332 0.46 15.85 20.05
C THR A 332 -1.02 16.21 19.88
N ASP A 333 -1.85 15.88 20.87
CA ASP A 333 -3.25 16.32 20.95
C ASP A 333 -3.41 17.85 21.07
N GLU A 334 -2.31 18.57 21.31
CA GLU A 334 -2.23 20.03 21.33
C GLU A 334 -1.94 20.63 19.94
N GLY A 335 -1.64 19.78 18.94
CA GLY A 335 -1.39 20.17 17.54
C GLY A 335 0.09 20.41 17.21
N GLU A 336 1.01 20.07 18.11
CA GLU A 336 2.45 20.15 17.85
C GLU A 336 2.92 18.94 17.03
N ASN A 337 3.62 19.18 15.93
CA ASN A 337 4.26 18.13 15.14
C ASN A 337 5.69 17.91 15.65
N LEU A 338 5.98 16.70 16.16
CA LEU A 338 7.28 16.40 16.76
C LEU A 338 8.40 16.21 15.73
N LEU A 339 8.04 16.13 14.44
CA LEU A 339 8.97 16.04 13.32
C LEU A 339 9.14 17.37 12.59
N ASP A 340 8.57 18.46 13.12
CA ASP A 340 8.83 19.81 12.61
C ASP A 340 10.15 20.33 13.20
N PRO A 341 11.17 20.59 12.38
CA PRO A 341 12.46 21.06 12.86
C PRO A 341 12.41 22.53 13.33
N GLY A 342 11.40 23.30 12.91
CA GLY A 342 11.31 24.74 13.16
C GLY A 342 12.32 25.56 12.36
N GLU A 343 12.50 26.83 12.75
CA GLU A 343 13.41 27.76 12.07
C GLU A 343 14.89 27.50 12.40
N THR A 344 15.20 26.99 13.60
CA THR A 344 16.56 26.65 14.07
C THR A 344 16.67 25.16 14.42
N PRO A 345 16.77 24.26 13.42
CA PRO A 345 16.79 22.81 13.64
C PRO A 345 17.89 22.34 14.62
N HIS A 346 19.05 22.99 14.57
CA HIS A 346 20.22 22.67 15.42
C HIS A 346 20.01 23.00 16.90
N GLU A 347 19.08 23.90 17.24
CA GLU A 347 18.72 24.24 18.63
C GLU A 347 17.54 23.40 19.15
N ASN A 348 16.78 22.78 18.24
CA ASN A 348 15.56 22.03 18.55
C ASN A 348 15.87 20.61 19.05
N MET A 349 16.30 20.52 20.31
CA MET A 349 16.69 19.25 20.95
C MET A 349 15.56 18.21 21.00
N GLN A 350 14.29 18.65 21.05
CA GLN A 350 13.15 17.74 21.00
C GLN A 350 13.07 17.05 19.64
N PHE A 351 13.07 17.84 18.56
CA PHE A 351 13.10 17.32 17.20
C PHE A 351 14.31 16.40 16.98
N LEU A 352 15.50 16.82 17.40
CA LEU A 352 16.73 16.06 17.22
C LEU A 352 16.71 14.71 17.94
N LEU A 353 16.08 14.62 19.12
CA LEU A 353 15.89 13.35 19.82
C LEU A 353 14.95 12.41 19.05
N PHE A 354 13.82 12.92 18.56
CA PHE A 354 12.89 12.10 17.75
C PHE A 354 13.54 11.68 16.42
N LEU A 355 14.30 12.57 15.78
CA LEU A 355 15.09 12.27 14.58
C LEU A 355 16.11 11.15 14.86
N ALA A 356 16.89 11.28 15.94
CA ALA A 356 17.86 10.26 16.35
C ALA A 356 17.19 8.90 16.65
N ALA A 357 16.03 8.92 17.30
CA ALA A 357 15.25 7.71 17.57
C ALA A 357 14.80 7.01 16.29
N ILE A 358 14.31 7.78 15.30
CA ILE A 358 13.90 7.25 14.00
C ILE A 358 15.10 6.69 13.24
N LEU A 359 16.23 7.40 13.22
CA LEU A 359 17.45 6.91 12.55
C LEU A 359 17.93 5.57 13.14
N ARG A 360 17.96 5.46 14.48
CA ARG A 360 18.27 4.20 15.16
C ARG A 360 17.27 3.10 14.81
N ALA A 361 15.98 3.39 14.89
CA ALA A 361 14.94 2.41 14.62
C ALA A 361 15.01 1.87 13.18
N VAL A 362 15.21 2.75 12.19
CA VAL A 362 15.33 2.36 10.78
C VAL A 362 16.63 1.60 10.52
N ASP A 363 17.74 1.96 11.16
CA ASP A 363 19.03 1.27 11.00
C ASP A 363 19.05 -0.13 11.64
N GLU A 364 18.53 -0.27 12.86
CA GLU A 364 18.50 -1.54 13.60
C GLU A 364 17.47 -2.52 13.02
N HIS A 365 16.39 -2.02 12.42
CA HIS A 365 15.25 -2.82 11.95
C HIS A 365 14.93 -2.61 10.46
N ALA A 366 15.96 -2.33 9.65
CA ALA A 366 15.83 -2.17 8.20
C ALA A 366 15.18 -3.39 7.51
N ASP A 367 15.45 -4.59 8.01
CA ASP A 367 14.87 -5.84 7.50
C ASP A 367 13.35 -5.93 7.77
N LEU A 368 12.90 -5.59 8.97
CA LEU A 368 11.46 -5.50 9.31
C LEU A 368 10.76 -4.44 8.48
N LEU A 369 11.41 -3.28 8.25
CA LEU A 369 10.82 -2.23 7.42
C LEU A 369 10.71 -2.66 5.95
N ARG A 370 11.74 -3.34 5.40
CA ARG A 370 11.69 -3.93 4.06
C ARG A 370 10.62 -5.01 3.95
N LEU A 371 10.49 -5.88 4.95
CA LEU A 371 9.43 -6.88 5.04
C LEU A 371 8.04 -6.22 5.04
N SER A 372 7.87 -5.13 5.81
CA SER A 372 6.59 -4.44 5.96
C SER A 372 6.03 -3.86 4.66
N ALA A 373 6.86 -3.72 3.62
CA ALA A 373 6.49 -3.29 2.27
C ALA A 373 6.58 -4.43 1.24
N SER A 374 6.65 -5.70 1.66
CA SER A 374 6.83 -6.84 0.75
C SER A 374 5.49 -7.46 0.32
N THR A 375 5.27 -7.54 -0.99
CA THR A 375 4.20 -8.31 -1.61
C THR A 375 4.74 -8.96 -2.90
N PRO A 376 4.12 -10.04 -3.42
CA PRO A 376 4.57 -10.64 -4.68
C PRO A 376 4.56 -9.61 -5.83
N GLY A 377 3.54 -8.73 -5.87
CA GLY A 377 3.45 -7.67 -6.86
C GLY A 377 4.55 -6.63 -6.74
N ASN A 378 4.92 -6.24 -5.51
CA ASN A 378 5.92 -5.19 -5.26
C ASN A 378 7.35 -5.64 -5.59
N ASP A 379 7.63 -6.95 -5.56
CA ASP A 379 8.92 -7.51 -6.03
C ASP A 379 9.16 -7.22 -7.53
N HIS A 380 8.12 -6.98 -8.32
CA HIS A 380 8.24 -6.54 -9.72
C HIS A 380 8.44 -5.03 -9.89
N ARG A 381 8.25 -4.25 -8.82
CA ARG A 381 8.29 -2.79 -8.86
C ARG A 381 9.62 -2.24 -8.35
N LEU A 382 10.08 -2.69 -7.18
CA LEU A 382 11.22 -2.10 -6.48
C LEU A 382 12.53 -2.21 -7.27
N GLY A 383 13.38 -1.17 -7.20
CA GLY A 383 14.71 -1.14 -7.81
C GLY A 383 14.77 -0.70 -9.27
N ALA A 384 13.68 -0.18 -9.85
CA ALA A 384 13.67 0.37 -11.21
C ALA A 384 12.61 1.47 -11.35
N ASN A 385 12.73 2.32 -12.38
CA ASN A 385 11.70 3.26 -12.84
C ASN A 385 11.00 4.05 -11.71
N GLU A 386 11.77 4.84 -10.96
CA GLU A 386 11.31 5.68 -9.82
C GLU A 386 10.86 4.92 -8.56
N ALA A 387 10.85 3.58 -8.56
CA ALA A 387 10.66 2.82 -7.33
C ALA A 387 12.00 2.64 -6.58
N PRO A 388 12.07 2.86 -5.26
CA PRO A 388 13.32 2.76 -4.49
C PRO A 388 13.93 1.35 -4.57
N PRO A 389 15.26 1.21 -4.43
CA PRO A 389 15.91 -0.10 -4.34
C PRO A 389 15.49 -0.84 -3.07
N ALA A 390 15.72 -2.16 -3.00
CA ALA A 390 15.41 -2.98 -1.83
C ALA A 390 16.34 -2.73 -0.60
N ILE A 391 17.18 -1.70 -0.66
CA ILE A 391 18.09 -1.27 0.39
C ILE A 391 17.42 -0.13 1.13
N ILE A 392 17.12 -0.31 2.42
CA ILE A 392 16.57 0.77 3.25
C ILE A 392 17.67 1.78 3.55
N SER A 393 17.37 3.06 3.33
CA SER A 393 18.23 4.19 3.69
C SER A 393 17.37 5.42 3.97
N VAL A 394 17.90 6.33 4.77
CA VAL A 394 17.24 7.59 5.12
C VAL A 394 17.83 8.74 4.32
N PHE A 395 16.95 9.50 3.67
CA PHE A 395 17.31 10.80 3.10
C PHE A 395 16.92 11.89 4.09
N LEU A 396 17.88 12.72 4.50
CA LEU A 396 17.64 13.88 5.38
C LEU A 396 17.68 15.21 4.63
N GLY A 397 18.40 15.23 3.51
CA GLY A 397 18.77 16.48 2.86
C GLY A 397 19.99 17.16 3.46
N GLU A 398 20.62 18.02 2.67
CA GLU A 398 21.85 18.76 2.99
C GLU A 398 21.74 19.55 4.29
N GLN A 399 20.60 20.22 4.57
CA GLN A 399 20.46 21.04 5.78
C GLN A 399 20.56 20.18 7.06
N LEU A 400 19.82 19.08 7.12
CA LEU A 400 19.82 18.21 8.29
C LEU A 400 21.02 17.27 8.34
N GLU A 401 21.56 16.87 7.18
CA GLU A 401 22.82 16.15 7.11
C GLU A 401 23.97 16.99 7.68
N ASP A 402 24.06 18.28 7.34
CA ASP A 402 25.05 19.19 7.94
C ASP A 402 24.91 19.29 9.47
N VAL A 403 23.68 19.39 9.99
CA VAL A 403 23.42 19.37 11.45
C VAL A 403 23.90 18.05 12.07
N VAL A 404 23.59 16.92 11.43
CA VAL A 404 24.03 15.58 11.87
C VAL A 404 25.56 15.46 11.84
N GLU A 405 26.22 15.93 10.80
CA GLU A 405 27.68 15.91 10.66
C GLU A 405 28.36 16.76 11.74
N GLN A 406 27.83 17.95 12.02
CA GLN A 406 28.33 18.79 13.12
C GLN A 406 28.26 18.09 14.48
N PHE A 407 27.15 17.40 14.79
CA PHE A 407 27.04 16.61 16.03
C PHE A 407 28.09 15.50 16.10
N VAL A 408 28.35 14.82 14.98
CA VAL A 408 29.30 13.71 14.91
C VAL A 408 30.74 14.20 15.04
N ASP A 409 31.09 15.29 14.37
CA ASP A 409 32.48 15.77 14.26
C ASP A 409 32.89 16.70 15.41
N ASN A 410 32.00 17.61 15.80
CA ASN A 410 32.29 18.65 16.80
C ASN A 410 31.71 18.33 18.17
N GLY A 411 30.75 17.40 18.22
CA GLY A 411 30.03 17.04 19.43
C GLY A 411 28.81 17.90 19.71
N GLU A 412 28.61 19.02 19.01
CA GLU A 412 27.43 19.88 19.08
C GLU A 412 27.16 20.49 17.70
N ALA A 413 25.89 20.74 17.37
CA ALA A 413 25.52 21.54 16.18
C ALA A 413 25.32 23.01 16.58
N THR A 414 25.92 23.91 15.82
CA THR A 414 25.90 25.37 16.11
C THR A 414 25.29 26.20 15.00
N SER A 415 25.02 25.59 13.85
CA SER A 415 24.39 26.22 12.69
C SER A 415 23.60 25.20 11.87
N SER A 416 22.81 25.70 10.93
CA SER A 416 22.18 24.92 9.87
C SER A 416 22.23 25.70 8.56
N LEU A 417 22.30 25.00 7.43
CA LEU A 417 22.25 25.63 6.10
C LEU A 417 20.92 26.36 5.89
N GLU A 418 20.95 27.48 5.17
CA GLU A 418 19.76 28.24 4.76
C GLU A 418 19.60 28.19 3.24
N GLY A 419 18.35 28.28 2.77
CA GLY A 419 18.05 28.33 1.36
C GLY A 419 18.46 29.66 0.72
N GLU A 420 18.89 29.60 -0.54
CA GLU A 420 19.25 30.80 -1.30
C GLU A 420 18.02 31.52 -1.88
N GLU A 421 18.11 32.84 -2.04
CA GLU A 421 17.07 33.61 -2.73
C GLU A 421 17.06 33.27 -4.22
N TYR A 422 15.94 32.78 -4.74
CA TYR A 422 15.74 32.58 -6.17
C TYR A 422 15.43 33.92 -6.85
N ILE A 423 16.35 34.35 -7.70
CA ILE A 423 16.20 35.51 -8.57
C ILE A 423 15.98 35.00 -10.01
N SER A 424 14.73 35.03 -10.46
CA SER A 424 14.33 34.49 -11.77
C SER A 424 14.96 35.19 -12.98
N GLY A 425 15.47 36.42 -12.80
CA GLY A 425 15.94 37.28 -13.88
C GLY A 425 14.82 37.88 -14.75
N VAL A 426 13.56 37.56 -14.49
CA VAL A 426 12.38 38.06 -15.22
C VAL A 426 11.57 38.96 -14.29
N HIS A 427 11.46 40.26 -14.64
CA HIS A 427 10.81 41.26 -13.78
C HIS A 427 9.35 40.99 -13.41
N SER A 428 8.64 40.17 -14.18
CA SER A 428 7.24 39.80 -13.90
C SER A 428 7.09 38.63 -12.93
N LEU A 429 8.18 37.96 -12.56
CA LEU A 429 8.15 36.82 -11.65
C LEU A 429 8.63 37.23 -10.26
N PRO A 430 7.98 36.74 -9.18
CA PRO A 430 8.39 37.03 -7.82
C PRO A 430 9.76 36.41 -7.55
N HIS A 431 10.55 37.10 -6.73
CA HIS A 431 11.67 36.46 -6.03
C HIS A 431 11.09 35.72 -4.82
N PHE A 432 11.67 34.57 -4.50
CA PHE A 432 11.25 33.77 -3.34
C PHE A 432 12.47 33.04 -2.78
N GLN A 433 12.41 32.69 -1.50
CA GLN A 433 13.45 31.87 -0.87
C GLN A 433 13.28 30.42 -1.32
N LYS A 434 14.36 29.79 -1.78
CA LYS A 434 14.36 28.35 -2.03
C LYS A 434 14.36 27.60 -0.70
N ASP A 435 13.87 26.37 -0.73
CA ASP A 435 14.13 25.44 0.36
C ASP A 435 15.66 25.15 0.43
N ALA A 436 16.18 24.96 1.64
CA ALA A 436 17.60 24.70 1.90
C ALA A 436 18.09 23.35 1.38
N THR A 437 17.19 22.52 0.85
CA THR A 437 17.51 21.19 0.33
C THR A 437 16.58 20.85 -0.83
N ASP A 438 17.15 20.25 -1.88
CA ASP A 438 16.38 19.62 -2.95
C ASP A 438 15.76 18.27 -2.49
N ARG A 439 14.77 17.77 -3.24
CA ARG A 439 14.12 16.49 -2.93
C ARG A 439 14.82 15.33 -3.64
N ASN A 440 15.10 14.25 -2.92
CA ASN A 440 15.57 13.01 -3.53
C ASN A 440 14.38 12.07 -3.80
N ARG A 441 14.19 11.65 -5.06
CA ARG A 441 13.12 10.73 -5.49
C ARG A 441 13.44 9.24 -5.28
N THR A 442 14.72 8.89 -5.15
CA THR A 442 15.20 7.50 -5.18
C THR A 442 15.30 6.86 -3.79
N SER A 443 15.25 7.67 -2.73
CA SER A 443 15.36 7.20 -1.36
C SER A 443 14.09 6.46 -0.90
N PRO A 444 14.22 5.31 -0.22
CA PRO A 444 13.11 4.59 0.39
C PRO A 444 12.38 5.36 1.48
N PHE A 445 13.12 6.06 2.35
CA PHE A 445 12.58 6.75 3.52
C PHE A 445 13.14 8.17 3.56
N ALA A 446 12.33 9.16 3.16
CA ALA A 446 12.81 10.52 2.95
C ALA A 446 12.17 11.51 3.92
N PHE A 447 12.98 12.27 4.64
CA PHE A 447 12.52 13.43 5.38
C PHE A 447 12.11 14.52 4.38
N THR A 448 10.86 14.97 4.46
CA THR A 448 10.28 15.95 3.52
C THR A 448 9.84 17.23 4.23
N GLY A 449 10.66 17.68 5.19
CA GLY A 449 10.53 18.95 5.89
C GLY A 449 9.87 18.84 7.27
N ASN A 450 8.82 18.04 7.42
CA ASN A 450 8.12 17.88 8.70
C ASN A 450 7.48 16.48 8.90
N LYS A 451 7.92 15.52 8.10
CA LYS A 451 7.41 14.13 8.05
C LYS A 451 8.41 13.26 7.29
N PHE A 452 8.28 11.95 7.45
CA PHE A 452 9.00 10.98 6.63
C PHE A 452 8.08 10.36 5.59
N GLU A 453 8.54 10.30 4.35
CA GLU A 453 7.86 9.67 3.24
C GLU A 453 8.45 8.28 3.01
N PHE A 454 7.67 7.23 3.27
CA PHE A 454 8.07 5.85 2.99
C PHE A 454 7.55 5.39 1.63
N ARG A 455 8.44 5.25 0.65
CA ARG A 455 8.11 5.04 -0.77
C ARG A 455 8.08 3.59 -1.23
N MET A 456 8.50 2.66 -0.37
CA MET A 456 8.52 1.24 -0.73
C MET A 456 7.15 0.60 -0.76
N VAL A 457 6.15 1.14 -0.05
CA VAL A 457 4.83 0.50 0.09
C VAL A 457 4.18 0.29 -1.29
N GLY A 458 3.66 -0.92 -1.52
CA GLY A 458 3.01 -1.29 -2.77
C GLY A 458 1.64 -0.64 -2.93
N SER A 459 1.21 -0.36 -4.16
CA SER A 459 -0.09 0.23 -4.48
C SER A 459 -1.30 -0.63 -4.11
N THR A 460 -1.18 -1.97 -4.02
CA THR A 460 -2.26 -2.85 -3.51
C THR A 460 -2.25 -3.01 -1.99
N GLN A 461 -1.12 -2.70 -1.36
CA GLN A 461 -0.87 -3.06 0.03
C GLN A 461 -1.64 -2.17 1.02
N SER A 462 -2.18 -2.76 2.10
CA SER A 462 -2.69 -1.95 3.22
C SER A 462 -1.54 -1.19 3.89
N ILE A 463 -1.73 0.10 4.16
CA ILE A 463 -0.76 0.91 4.92
C ILE A 463 -0.68 0.50 6.40
N ALA A 464 -1.56 -0.37 6.90
CA ALA A 464 -1.51 -0.85 8.28
C ALA A 464 -0.19 -1.56 8.63
N ASP A 465 0.31 -2.42 7.73
CA ASP A 465 1.52 -3.22 7.98
C ASP A 465 2.78 -2.34 8.13
N PRO A 466 3.11 -1.43 7.18
CA PRO A 466 4.28 -0.57 7.32
C PRO A 466 4.19 0.35 8.54
N ASN A 467 3.00 0.88 8.85
CA ASN A 467 2.85 1.73 10.02
C ASN A 467 2.89 0.94 11.34
N THR A 468 2.39 -0.30 11.38
CA THR A 468 2.52 -1.16 12.57
C THR A 468 3.99 -1.39 12.90
N VAL A 469 4.81 -1.69 11.88
CA VAL A 469 6.25 -1.87 12.06
C VAL A 469 6.90 -0.54 12.48
N LEU A 470 6.71 0.55 11.72
CA LEU A 470 7.29 1.86 12.02
C LEU A 470 6.98 2.34 13.44
N ASN A 471 5.71 2.29 13.85
CA ASN A 471 5.29 2.73 15.17
C ASN A 471 5.97 1.88 16.27
N THR A 472 6.07 0.57 16.09
CA THR A 472 6.63 -0.34 17.09
C THR A 472 8.14 -0.20 17.25
N ILE A 473 8.89 -0.14 16.13
CA ILE A 473 10.35 0.00 16.18
C ILE A 473 10.76 1.36 16.76
N VAL A 474 10.00 2.43 16.46
CA VAL A 474 10.24 3.75 17.05
C VAL A 474 9.84 3.77 18.53
N ALA A 475 8.73 3.12 18.91
CA ALA A 475 8.34 2.97 20.31
C ALA A 475 9.43 2.26 21.14
N GLU A 476 10.08 1.23 20.59
CA GLU A 476 11.18 0.54 21.26
C GLU A 476 12.36 1.47 21.56
N VAL A 477 12.80 2.22 20.54
CA VAL A 477 13.92 3.15 20.72
C VAL A 477 13.57 4.27 21.69
N LEU A 478 12.35 4.82 21.62
CA LEU A 478 11.89 5.84 22.57
C LEU A 478 11.77 5.29 23.98
N CYS A 479 11.38 4.02 24.15
CA CYS A 479 11.35 3.34 25.45
C CYS A 479 12.76 3.28 26.07
N ASP A 480 13.74 2.80 25.31
CA ASP A 480 15.14 2.73 25.74
C ASP A 480 15.70 4.11 26.09
N MET A 481 15.41 5.13 25.27
CA MET A 481 15.85 6.49 25.52
C MET A 481 15.19 7.07 26.78
N ALA A 482 13.88 6.88 26.95
CA ALA A 482 13.14 7.35 28.12
C ALA A 482 13.68 6.71 29.39
N ASP A 483 13.88 5.39 29.43
CA ASP A 483 14.40 4.67 30.59
C ASP A 483 15.77 5.21 31.04
N LYS A 484 16.67 5.51 30.09
CA LYS A 484 17.99 6.07 30.38
C LYS A 484 17.93 7.52 30.83
N LEU A 485 17.11 8.35 30.19
CA LEU A 485 17.01 9.78 30.49
C LEU A 485 16.25 10.05 31.80
N GLU A 486 15.22 9.28 32.11
CA GLU A 486 14.50 9.35 33.40
C GLU A 486 15.40 9.00 34.59
N ALA A 487 16.41 8.16 34.38
CA ALA A 487 17.40 7.78 35.38
C ALA A 487 18.59 8.75 35.49
N ALA A 488 18.68 9.78 34.63
CA ALA A 488 19.82 10.68 34.57
C ALA A 488 19.81 11.71 35.72
N GLU A 489 20.98 11.92 36.34
CA GLU A 489 21.16 12.99 37.35
C GLU A 489 21.27 14.39 36.69
N ASP A 490 21.93 14.48 35.53
CA ASP A 490 22.04 15.68 34.70
C ASP A 490 21.31 15.43 33.38
N LEU A 491 20.01 15.74 33.36
CA LEU A 491 19.16 15.51 32.19
C LEU A 491 19.63 16.28 30.95
N PRO A 492 19.96 17.59 31.00
CA PRO A 492 20.48 18.31 29.82
C PRO A 492 21.71 17.65 29.20
N MET A 493 22.69 17.24 30.01
CA MET A 493 23.90 16.57 29.50
C MET A 493 23.58 15.19 28.94
N ALA A 494 22.81 14.38 29.67
CA ALA A 494 22.43 13.05 29.23
C ALA A 494 21.62 13.06 27.92
N LEU A 495 20.77 14.07 27.74
CA LEU A 495 19.98 14.27 26.53
C LEU A 495 20.87 14.60 25.34
N HIS A 496 21.78 15.55 25.52
CA HIS A 496 22.76 15.92 24.50
C HIS A 496 23.64 14.73 24.09
N ASP A 497 24.20 14.02 25.06
CA ASP A 497 25.04 12.84 24.82
C ASP A 497 24.25 11.71 24.15
N MET A 498 22.98 11.50 24.54
CA MET A 498 22.10 10.50 23.90
C MET A 498 21.89 10.78 22.42
N ILE A 499 21.57 12.04 22.06
CA ILE A 499 21.36 12.44 20.67
C ILE A 499 22.63 12.21 19.86
N LYS A 500 23.76 12.74 20.38
CA LYS A 500 25.06 12.63 19.73
C LYS A 500 25.47 11.18 19.51
N ASP A 501 25.46 10.37 20.56
CA ASP A 501 25.92 8.98 20.51
C ASP A 501 25.03 8.15 19.60
N THR A 502 23.71 8.38 19.63
CA THR A 502 22.76 7.68 18.75
C THR A 502 23.00 8.06 17.28
N ILE A 503 23.09 9.35 16.96
CA ILE A 503 23.35 9.80 15.59
C ILE A 503 24.69 9.25 15.09
N ALA A 504 25.74 9.31 15.90
CA ALA A 504 27.06 8.79 15.54
C ALA A 504 27.06 7.28 15.28
N ALA A 505 26.30 6.51 16.07
CA ALA A 505 26.17 5.06 15.90
C ALA A 505 25.37 4.67 14.65
N HIS A 506 24.34 5.44 14.30
CA HIS A 506 23.38 5.08 13.24
C HIS A 506 23.52 5.89 11.95
N LYS A 507 24.53 6.77 11.83
CA LYS A 507 24.77 7.58 10.61
C LYS A 507 24.93 6.75 9.33
N ARG A 508 25.27 5.46 9.42
CA ARG A 508 25.45 4.59 8.26
C ARG A 508 24.19 4.46 7.39
N ILE A 509 23.00 4.61 7.98
CA ILE A 509 21.71 4.53 7.28
C ILE A 509 21.42 5.77 6.43
N ILE A 510 22.10 6.89 6.69
CA ILE A 510 21.89 8.16 5.99
C ILE A 510 22.56 8.09 4.62
N PHE A 511 21.78 8.35 3.58
CA PHE A 511 22.26 8.41 2.21
C PHE A 511 21.46 9.41 1.40
N ASN A 512 22.12 10.51 1.02
CA ASN A 512 21.50 11.59 0.24
C ASN A 512 21.70 11.47 -1.29
N GLY A 513 22.43 10.46 -1.75
CA GLY A 513 22.79 10.26 -3.16
C GLY A 513 21.77 9.48 -4.00
N ASN A 514 22.19 9.03 -5.19
CA ASN A 514 21.37 8.26 -6.11
C ASN A 514 21.27 6.78 -5.69
N GLY A 515 20.08 6.38 -5.21
CA GLY A 515 19.80 5.02 -4.76
C GLY A 515 19.84 3.94 -5.86
N TYR A 516 19.82 4.32 -7.15
CA TYR A 516 19.88 3.36 -8.26
C TYR A 516 21.27 3.03 -8.74
N SER A 517 22.29 3.74 -8.25
CA SER A 517 23.65 3.52 -8.71
C SER A 517 24.19 2.17 -8.21
N ASP A 518 24.93 1.46 -9.07
CA ASP A 518 25.70 0.28 -8.66
C ASP A 518 26.72 0.65 -7.55
N GLU A 519 27.17 1.91 -7.54
CA GLU A 519 28.01 2.49 -6.49
C GLU A 519 27.30 2.45 -5.13
N TRP A 520 26.01 2.80 -5.07
CA TRP A 520 25.24 2.72 -3.83
C TRP A 520 25.08 1.28 -3.35
N VAL A 521 24.87 0.32 -4.26
CA VAL A 521 24.75 -1.10 -3.88
C VAL A 521 26.03 -1.59 -3.20
N ALA A 522 27.20 -1.29 -3.79
CA ALA A 522 28.49 -1.66 -3.21
C ALA A 522 28.78 -0.91 -1.89
N GLU A 523 28.37 0.36 -1.81
CA GLU A 523 28.54 1.17 -0.61
C GLU A 523 27.65 0.70 0.54
N ALA A 524 26.39 0.38 0.27
CA ALA A 524 25.44 -0.17 1.25
C ALA A 524 25.95 -1.50 1.82
N GLU A 525 26.49 -2.39 0.98
CA GLU A 525 27.12 -3.63 1.42
C GLU A 525 28.33 -3.34 2.33
N ARG A 526 29.19 -2.38 1.95
CA ARG A 526 30.33 -1.94 2.78
C ARG A 526 29.89 -1.40 4.15
N ARG A 527 28.75 -0.71 4.20
CA ARG A 527 28.13 -0.17 5.43
C ARG A 527 27.40 -1.24 6.25
N GLY A 528 27.20 -2.44 5.71
CA GLY A 528 26.45 -3.53 6.33
C GLY A 528 24.94 -3.31 6.32
N LEU A 529 24.42 -2.53 5.37
CA LEU A 529 22.97 -2.35 5.19
C LEU A 529 22.38 -3.57 4.44
N PRO A 530 21.24 -4.10 4.89
CA PRO A 530 20.62 -5.26 4.24
C PRO A 530 20.08 -4.90 2.86
N ASN A 531 20.25 -5.82 1.91
CA ASN A 531 19.69 -5.75 0.56
C ASN A 531 18.82 -6.99 0.30
N ILE A 532 17.58 -6.96 0.80
CA ILE A 532 16.66 -8.10 0.75
C ILE A 532 15.74 -7.93 -0.46
N LYS A 533 16.07 -8.62 -1.56
CA LYS A 533 15.52 -8.31 -2.88
C LYS A 533 14.07 -8.75 -3.07
N CYS A 534 13.66 -9.85 -2.47
CA CYS A 534 12.32 -10.41 -2.63
C CYS A 534 11.60 -10.62 -1.31
N MET A 535 10.29 -10.81 -1.39
CA MET A 535 9.41 -11.06 -0.25
C MET A 535 9.82 -12.31 0.51
N VAL A 536 10.09 -13.43 -0.18
CA VAL A 536 10.39 -14.72 0.47
C VAL A 536 11.64 -14.67 1.34
N ASP A 537 12.65 -13.88 0.94
CA ASP A 537 13.87 -13.63 1.73
C ASP A 537 13.63 -12.65 2.88
N ALA A 538 12.59 -11.82 2.82
CA ALA A 538 12.24 -10.86 3.86
C ALA A 538 11.41 -11.49 4.99
N VAL A 539 10.58 -12.49 4.70
CA VAL A 539 9.69 -13.14 5.68
C VAL A 539 10.42 -13.59 6.97
N PRO A 540 11.63 -14.18 6.91
CA PRO A 540 12.36 -14.59 8.11
C PRO A 540 12.60 -13.46 9.12
N ALA A 541 12.66 -12.19 8.71
CA ALA A 541 12.83 -11.05 9.61
C ALA A 541 11.72 -10.97 10.67
N LEU A 542 10.50 -11.42 10.34
CA LEU A 542 9.35 -11.36 11.26
C LEU A 542 9.51 -12.28 12.48
N VAL A 543 10.18 -13.41 12.31
CA VAL A 543 10.25 -14.47 13.33
C VAL A 543 11.63 -14.55 14.01
N LYS A 544 12.49 -13.56 13.78
CA LYS A 544 13.76 -13.44 14.48
C LYS A 544 13.51 -13.23 15.99
N PRO A 545 14.33 -13.83 16.88
CA PRO A 545 14.15 -13.69 18.32
C PRO A 545 14.06 -12.22 18.79
N GLU A 546 14.90 -11.35 18.25
CA GLU A 546 14.92 -9.92 18.54
C GLU A 546 13.64 -9.20 18.08
N ALA A 547 13.07 -9.57 16.94
CA ALA A 547 11.81 -9.00 16.47
C ALA A 547 10.67 -9.44 17.40
N VAL A 548 10.59 -10.73 17.70
CA VAL A 548 9.56 -11.29 18.60
C VAL A 548 9.59 -10.61 19.96
N GLU A 549 10.79 -10.43 20.54
CA GLU A 549 10.96 -9.78 21.84
C GLU A 549 10.38 -8.36 21.86
N ILE A 550 10.66 -7.55 20.83
CA ILE A 550 10.20 -6.16 20.76
C ILE A 550 8.68 -6.10 20.61
N PHE A 551 8.11 -6.88 19.70
CA PHE A 551 6.66 -6.87 19.47
C PHE A 551 5.88 -7.39 20.69
N GLU A 552 6.41 -8.38 21.42
CA GLU A 552 5.82 -8.89 22.67
C GLU A 552 5.96 -7.88 23.82
N LYS A 553 7.13 -7.24 23.97
CA LYS A 553 7.40 -6.20 24.98
C LYS A 553 6.38 -5.06 24.90
N HIS A 554 6.07 -4.61 23.68
CA HIS A 554 5.08 -3.55 23.45
C HIS A 554 3.64 -4.05 23.35
N GLY A 555 3.39 -5.36 23.46
CA GLY A 555 2.06 -5.94 23.38
C GLY A 555 1.38 -5.76 22.02
N VAL A 556 2.16 -5.59 20.95
CA VAL A 556 1.66 -5.39 19.58
C VAL A 556 1.32 -6.71 18.93
N TYR A 557 2.28 -7.66 18.95
CA TYR A 557 2.07 -9.05 18.56
C TYR A 557 2.55 -10.00 19.65
N THR A 558 1.94 -11.17 19.68
CA THR A 558 2.47 -12.38 20.32
C THR A 558 3.34 -13.16 19.35
N LYS A 559 4.26 -13.98 19.85
CA LYS A 559 5.06 -14.90 19.02
C LYS A 559 4.20 -15.72 18.05
N ALA A 560 3.08 -16.25 18.53
CA ALA A 560 2.18 -17.06 17.71
C ALA A 560 1.54 -16.27 16.56
N GLU A 561 1.17 -15.00 16.79
CA GLU A 561 0.66 -14.11 15.73
C GLU A 561 1.73 -13.81 14.68
N MET A 562 3.00 -13.68 15.07
CA MET A 562 4.12 -13.43 14.15
C MET A 562 4.46 -14.65 13.30
N GLU A 563 4.55 -15.84 13.92
CA GLU A 563 4.76 -17.11 13.22
C GLU A 563 3.64 -17.37 12.19
N SER A 564 2.39 -17.16 12.59
CA SER A 564 1.22 -17.26 11.72
C SER A 564 1.29 -16.33 10.50
N ARG A 565 1.68 -15.07 10.72
CA ARG A 565 1.81 -14.10 9.62
C ARG A 565 2.94 -14.48 8.66
N ALA A 566 4.04 -15.02 9.15
CA ALA A 566 5.12 -15.52 8.30
C ALA A 566 4.64 -16.66 7.40
N GLU A 567 3.89 -17.62 7.95
CA GLU A 567 3.29 -18.70 7.17
C GLU A 567 2.31 -18.17 6.11
N VAL A 568 1.41 -17.25 6.49
CA VAL A 568 0.47 -16.62 5.54
C VAL A 568 1.21 -15.87 4.42
N MET A 569 2.36 -15.25 4.72
CA MET A 569 3.17 -14.56 3.72
C MET A 569 3.77 -15.55 2.70
N TYR A 570 4.34 -16.67 3.14
CA TYR A 570 4.84 -17.72 2.24
C TYR A 570 3.71 -18.34 1.41
N GLU A 571 2.59 -18.66 2.04
CA GLU A 571 1.40 -19.20 1.37
C GLU A 571 0.88 -18.25 0.29
N THR A 572 0.76 -16.95 0.62
CA THR A 572 0.31 -15.92 -0.32
C THR A 572 1.24 -15.80 -1.51
N TYR A 573 2.56 -15.79 -1.27
CA TYR A 573 3.54 -15.73 -2.34
C TYR A 573 3.43 -16.93 -3.29
N SER A 574 3.46 -18.14 -2.75
CA SER A 574 3.32 -19.39 -3.51
C SER A 574 2.03 -19.42 -4.33
N LYS A 575 0.90 -19.04 -3.73
CA LYS A 575 -0.42 -19.03 -4.41
C LYS A 575 -0.49 -18.00 -5.53
N THR A 576 0.03 -16.79 -5.31
CA THR A 576 0.04 -15.75 -6.35
C THR A 576 0.87 -16.19 -7.56
N ILE A 577 2.11 -16.62 -7.36
CA ILE A 577 2.98 -17.06 -8.47
C ILE A 577 2.40 -18.31 -9.16
N ASN A 578 1.77 -19.23 -8.42
CA ASN A 578 1.08 -20.36 -9.03
C ASN A 578 -0.09 -19.93 -9.95
N ILE A 579 -0.94 -19.00 -9.50
CA ILE A 579 -2.04 -18.46 -10.32
C ILE A 579 -1.49 -17.80 -11.59
N GLU A 580 -0.40 -17.05 -11.48
CA GLU A 580 0.29 -16.46 -12.64
C GLU A 580 0.81 -17.54 -13.60
N ALA A 581 1.54 -18.53 -13.10
CA ALA A 581 2.09 -19.64 -13.90
C ALA A 581 0.99 -20.43 -14.63
N LEU A 582 -0.08 -20.80 -13.92
CA LEU A 582 -1.23 -21.51 -14.50
C LEU A 582 -1.95 -20.67 -15.56
N THR A 583 -2.05 -19.36 -15.34
CA THR A 583 -2.64 -18.44 -16.31
C THR A 583 -1.76 -18.31 -17.56
N MET A 584 -0.43 -18.24 -17.40
CA MET A 584 0.51 -18.27 -18.52
C MET A 584 0.39 -19.54 -19.33
N ILE A 585 0.33 -20.70 -18.66
CA ILE A 585 0.14 -22.01 -19.32
C ILE A 585 -1.18 -22.03 -20.11
N ASP A 586 -2.31 -21.60 -19.52
CA ASP A 586 -3.61 -21.55 -20.20
C ASP A 586 -3.59 -20.66 -21.43
N MET A 587 -3.06 -19.44 -21.30
CA MET A 587 -3.00 -18.46 -22.38
C MET A 587 -2.06 -18.90 -23.50
N ALA A 588 -0.86 -19.37 -23.17
CA ALA A 588 0.10 -19.88 -24.14
C ALA A 588 -0.51 -21.04 -24.96
N LYS A 589 -1.09 -22.03 -24.27
CA LYS A 589 -1.59 -23.27 -24.87
C LYS A 589 -2.87 -23.08 -25.66
N LYS A 590 -3.81 -22.27 -25.16
CA LYS A 590 -5.16 -22.14 -25.75
C LYS A 590 -5.34 -20.92 -26.64
N GLN A 591 -4.47 -19.92 -26.55
CA GLN A 591 -4.63 -18.66 -27.30
C GLN A 591 -3.43 -18.41 -28.22
N ILE A 592 -2.22 -18.25 -27.68
CA ILE A 592 -1.06 -17.78 -28.46
C ILE A 592 -0.58 -18.86 -29.46
N VAL A 593 -0.37 -20.09 -29.02
CA VAL A 593 0.09 -21.19 -29.89
C VAL A 593 -0.89 -21.45 -31.04
N PRO A 594 -2.21 -21.64 -30.80
CA PRO A 594 -3.17 -21.83 -31.90
C PRO A 594 -3.27 -20.65 -32.86
N ALA A 595 -3.24 -19.41 -32.34
CA ALA A 595 -3.27 -18.20 -33.17
C ALA A 595 -2.06 -18.12 -34.09
N THR A 596 -0.88 -18.41 -33.55
CA THR A 596 0.39 -18.42 -34.28
C THR A 596 0.41 -19.50 -35.37
N ILE A 597 -0.01 -20.72 -35.06
CA ILE A 597 -0.11 -21.82 -36.05
C ILE A 597 -1.06 -21.44 -37.19
N LYS A 598 -2.22 -20.85 -36.86
CA LYS A 598 -3.19 -20.42 -37.86
C LYS A 598 -2.61 -19.35 -38.79
N TYR A 599 -1.90 -18.37 -38.24
CA TYR A 599 -1.23 -17.35 -39.05
C TYR A 599 -0.11 -17.94 -39.92
N GLN A 600 0.72 -18.82 -39.35
CA GLN A 600 1.77 -19.51 -40.09
C GLN A 600 1.20 -20.33 -41.26
N THR A 601 0.05 -20.99 -41.06
CA THR A 601 -0.67 -21.72 -42.13
C THR A 601 -1.09 -20.76 -43.24
N SER A 602 -1.61 -19.59 -42.91
CA SER A 602 -1.99 -18.58 -43.93
C SER A 602 -0.79 -18.06 -44.74
N LEU A 603 0.38 -17.92 -44.12
CA LEU A 603 1.62 -17.59 -44.82
C LEU A 603 2.04 -18.70 -45.78
N ALA A 604 1.96 -19.96 -45.34
CA ALA A 604 2.28 -21.12 -46.19
C ALA A 604 1.32 -21.23 -47.39
N GLU A 605 0.03 -21.03 -47.19
CA GLU A 605 -0.97 -20.97 -48.26
C GLU A 605 -0.67 -19.84 -49.25
N SER A 606 -0.27 -18.66 -48.75
CA SER A 606 0.14 -17.53 -49.59
C SER A 606 1.35 -17.86 -50.47
N VAL A 607 2.40 -18.45 -49.89
CA VAL A 607 3.60 -18.88 -50.64
C VAL A 607 3.22 -19.87 -51.74
N ASN A 608 2.43 -20.88 -51.41
CA ASN A 608 2.01 -21.91 -52.36
C ASN A 608 1.17 -21.31 -53.50
N ALA A 609 0.21 -20.44 -53.18
CA ALA A 609 -0.64 -19.81 -54.17
C ALA A 609 0.14 -18.90 -55.13
N ILE A 610 1.07 -18.09 -54.62
CA ILE A 610 1.91 -17.19 -55.43
C ILE A 610 2.81 -18.00 -56.36
N LYS A 611 3.51 -19.02 -55.84
CA LYS A 611 4.39 -19.88 -56.66
C LYS A 611 3.62 -20.67 -57.71
N ALA A 612 2.40 -21.12 -57.40
CA ALA A 612 1.54 -21.80 -58.36
C ALA A 612 1.06 -20.85 -59.48
N ALA A 613 0.81 -19.58 -59.17
CA ALA A 613 0.43 -18.57 -60.16
C ALA A 613 1.61 -18.14 -61.05
N SER A 614 2.81 -18.00 -60.47
CA SER A 614 4.03 -17.70 -61.22
C SER A 614 5.28 -18.07 -60.41
N SER A 615 6.09 -18.98 -60.95
CA SER A 615 7.37 -19.39 -60.34
C SER A 615 8.46 -18.31 -60.40
N ALA A 616 8.22 -17.22 -61.12
CA ALA A 616 9.17 -16.10 -61.24
C ALA A 616 8.98 -15.03 -60.15
N VAL A 617 7.93 -15.12 -59.33
CA VAL A 617 7.67 -14.16 -58.24
C VAL A 617 8.44 -14.59 -57.00
N ASP A 618 9.15 -13.63 -56.40
CA ASP A 618 9.92 -13.84 -55.18
C ASP A 618 9.00 -13.95 -53.94
N THR A 619 9.18 -15.03 -53.17
CA THR A 619 8.44 -15.30 -51.92
C THR A 619 9.36 -15.36 -50.69
N SER A 620 10.61 -14.91 -50.83
CA SER A 620 11.64 -14.97 -49.77
C SER A 620 11.20 -14.31 -48.46
N VAL A 621 10.43 -13.23 -48.53
CA VAL A 621 9.92 -12.51 -47.36
C VAL A 621 8.96 -13.38 -46.54
N GLN A 622 7.98 -14.01 -47.20
CA GLN A 622 7.01 -14.88 -46.53
C GLN A 622 7.68 -16.12 -45.94
N GLU A 623 8.66 -16.68 -46.66
CA GLU A 623 9.44 -17.83 -46.20
C GLU A 623 10.30 -17.49 -44.98
N ALA A 624 10.97 -16.34 -44.99
CA ALA A 624 11.75 -15.86 -43.84
C ALA A 624 10.87 -15.63 -42.61
N LEU A 625 9.74 -14.91 -42.77
CA LEU A 625 8.79 -14.68 -41.67
C LEU A 625 8.25 -15.99 -41.10
N MET A 626 7.91 -16.95 -41.97
CA MET A 626 7.45 -18.27 -41.55
C MET A 626 8.53 -19.05 -40.79
N ALA A 627 9.81 -18.92 -41.17
CA ALA A 627 10.93 -19.54 -40.47
C ALA A 627 11.17 -18.93 -39.08
N ASP A 628 11.07 -17.60 -38.96
CA ASP A 628 11.20 -16.89 -37.69
C ASP A 628 10.06 -17.26 -36.73
N ILE A 629 8.82 -17.29 -37.25
CA ILE A 629 7.66 -17.76 -36.48
C ILE A 629 7.86 -19.22 -36.05
N SER A 630 8.34 -20.10 -36.94
CA SER A 630 8.57 -21.51 -36.61
C SER A 630 9.60 -21.69 -35.50
N THR A 631 10.64 -20.87 -35.49
CA THR A 631 11.70 -20.91 -34.47
C THR A 631 11.14 -20.50 -33.12
N ASN A 632 10.50 -19.33 -33.04
CA ASN A 632 9.94 -18.83 -31.78
C ASN A 632 8.77 -19.70 -31.27
N LEU A 633 7.95 -20.26 -32.15
CA LEU A 633 6.88 -21.19 -31.77
C LEU A 633 7.44 -22.47 -31.14
N LYS A 634 8.54 -23.00 -31.68
CA LYS A 634 9.24 -24.16 -31.10
C LYS A 634 9.79 -23.81 -29.71
N ASP A 635 10.48 -22.68 -29.60
CA ASP A 635 11.07 -22.23 -28.33
C ASP A 635 9.99 -22.00 -27.27
N MET A 636 8.87 -21.37 -27.65
CA MET A 636 7.70 -21.19 -26.79
C MET A 636 7.12 -22.53 -26.32
N TYR A 637 7.01 -23.53 -27.19
CA TYR A 637 6.45 -24.83 -26.82
C TYR A 637 7.37 -25.61 -25.86
N VAL A 638 8.70 -25.47 -26.01
CA VAL A 638 9.68 -26.04 -25.07
C VAL A 638 9.59 -25.35 -23.71
N ALA A 639 9.56 -24.01 -23.68
CA ALA A 639 9.43 -23.24 -22.44
C ALA A 639 8.09 -23.50 -21.73
N LEU A 640 7.01 -23.69 -22.50
CA LEU A 640 5.70 -24.06 -21.96
C LEU A 640 5.74 -25.42 -21.24
N ALA A 641 6.36 -26.42 -21.86
CA ALA A 641 6.52 -27.73 -21.25
C ALA A 641 7.38 -27.68 -19.98
N HIS A 642 8.44 -26.86 -19.99
CA HIS A 642 9.27 -26.61 -18.80
C HIS A 642 8.46 -25.99 -17.66
N LEU A 643 7.67 -24.94 -17.96
CA LEU A 643 6.81 -24.29 -16.96
C LEU A 643 5.75 -25.26 -16.39
N GLU A 644 5.11 -26.08 -17.23
CA GLU A 644 4.17 -27.11 -16.78
C GLU A 644 4.83 -28.11 -15.82
N GLU A 645 6.07 -28.53 -16.09
CA GLU A 645 6.83 -29.44 -15.23
C GLU A 645 7.15 -28.82 -13.87
N VAL A 646 7.74 -27.61 -13.86
CA VAL A 646 8.19 -26.99 -12.61
C VAL A 646 7.02 -26.50 -11.76
N ALA A 647 5.94 -25.99 -12.36
CA ALA A 647 4.73 -25.61 -11.62
C ALA A 647 4.08 -26.84 -10.97
N GLY A 648 4.00 -27.97 -11.69
CA GLY A 648 3.47 -29.22 -11.13
C GLY A 648 4.33 -29.77 -9.98
N LYS A 649 5.66 -29.58 -10.02
CA LYS A 649 6.54 -29.91 -8.89
C LYS A 649 6.30 -28.99 -7.70
N ALA A 650 6.18 -27.67 -7.92
CA ALA A 650 5.96 -26.68 -6.88
C ALA A 650 4.65 -26.91 -6.12
N GLU A 651 3.57 -27.21 -6.85
CA GLU A 651 2.25 -27.53 -6.28
C GLU A 651 2.28 -28.78 -5.39
N ALA A 652 3.16 -29.75 -5.69
CA ALA A 652 3.30 -30.97 -4.91
C ALA A 652 4.18 -30.82 -3.64
N MET A 653 4.84 -29.67 -3.46
CA MET A 653 5.63 -29.38 -2.26
C MET A 653 4.74 -29.05 -1.06
N GLU A 654 5.25 -29.28 0.14
CA GLU A 654 4.60 -28.84 1.39
C GLU A 654 4.60 -27.31 1.46
N GLU A 655 3.49 -26.72 1.92
CA GLU A 655 3.36 -25.27 2.08
C GLU A 655 4.40 -24.75 3.09
N GLY A 656 4.99 -23.59 2.81
CA GLY A 656 5.96 -22.94 3.69
C GLY A 656 7.14 -22.33 2.92
N ALA A 657 8.24 -22.08 3.64
CA ALA A 657 9.39 -21.36 3.13
C ALA A 657 10.03 -22.00 1.89
N GLU A 658 10.25 -23.32 1.89
CA GLU A 658 10.91 -24.02 0.77
C GLU A 658 10.09 -23.94 -0.52
N GLN A 659 8.77 -24.07 -0.42
CA GLN A 659 7.87 -23.90 -1.56
C GLN A 659 7.89 -22.45 -2.07
N GLY A 660 7.86 -21.47 -1.17
CA GLY A 660 7.97 -20.05 -1.55
C GLY A 660 9.24 -19.75 -2.35
N HIS A 661 10.40 -20.24 -1.88
CA HIS A 661 11.67 -20.09 -2.62
C HIS A 661 11.65 -20.84 -3.95
N TYR A 662 11.05 -22.03 -4.02
CA TYR A 662 10.95 -22.75 -5.29
C TYR A 662 10.08 -22.00 -6.33
N TYR A 663 8.97 -21.38 -5.89
CA TYR A 663 8.19 -20.52 -6.78
C TYR A 663 8.98 -19.29 -7.26
N HIS A 664 9.73 -18.63 -6.36
CA HIS A 664 10.56 -17.47 -6.69
C HIS A 664 11.74 -17.83 -7.62
N ASP A 665 12.53 -18.85 -7.29
CA ASP A 665 13.79 -19.14 -7.98
C ASP A 665 13.58 -19.94 -9.27
N VAL A 666 12.62 -20.86 -9.28
CA VAL A 666 12.44 -21.84 -10.37
C VAL A 666 11.23 -21.52 -11.23
N VAL A 667 10.04 -21.40 -10.63
CA VAL A 667 8.80 -21.21 -11.40
C VAL A 667 8.78 -19.84 -12.07
N PHE A 668 9.10 -18.78 -11.33
CA PHE A 668 9.15 -17.42 -11.89
C PHE A 668 10.20 -17.29 -13.01
N THR A 669 11.37 -17.91 -12.86
CA THR A 669 12.38 -17.98 -13.93
C THR A 669 11.82 -18.66 -15.19
N ALA A 670 11.10 -19.78 -15.05
CA ALA A 670 10.48 -20.47 -16.17
C ALA A 670 9.34 -19.65 -16.82
N MET A 671 8.63 -18.83 -16.05
CA MET A 671 7.65 -17.87 -16.58
C MET A 671 8.32 -16.84 -17.51
N ASP A 672 9.46 -16.26 -17.09
CA ASP A 672 10.23 -15.33 -17.92
C ASP A 672 10.78 -15.99 -19.20
N GLU A 673 11.20 -17.26 -19.11
CA GLU A 673 11.61 -18.04 -20.27
C GLU A 673 10.47 -18.24 -21.28
N LEU A 674 9.24 -18.48 -20.81
CA LEU A 674 8.06 -18.62 -21.67
C LEU A 674 7.60 -17.29 -22.28
N ARG A 675 7.72 -16.18 -21.53
CA ARG A 675 7.35 -14.85 -22.00
C ARG A 675 8.18 -14.40 -23.20
N LYS A 676 9.50 -14.58 -23.15
CA LYS A 676 10.44 -14.11 -24.20
C LYS A 676 10.06 -14.49 -25.63
N PRO A 677 9.82 -15.77 -25.98
CA PRO A 677 9.41 -16.14 -27.34
C PRO A 677 7.97 -15.71 -27.66
N ALA A 678 7.08 -15.63 -26.68
CA ALA A 678 5.70 -15.18 -26.90
C ALA A 678 5.64 -13.70 -27.30
N ASP A 679 6.40 -12.83 -26.61
CA ASP A 679 6.49 -11.40 -26.95
C ASP A 679 7.13 -11.19 -28.33
N LYS A 680 8.09 -12.04 -28.74
CA LYS A 680 8.63 -12.03 -30.11
C LYS A 680 7.58 -12.43 -31.15
N LEU A 681 6.74 -13.44 -30.84
CA LEU A 681 5.67 -13.86 -31.73
C LEU A 681 4.62 -12.75 -31.92
N GLU A 682 4.30 -11.98 -30.88
CA GLU A 682 3.42 -10.81 -30.99
C GLU A 682 3.90 -9.83 -32.06
N MET A 683 5.21 -9.60 -32.14
CA MET A 683 5.82 -8.69 -33.10
C MET A 683 5.88 -9.24 -34.54
N LEU A 684 5.72 -10.55 -34.73
CA LEU A 684 5.81 -11.22 -36.03
C LEU A 684 4.42 -11.55 -36.61
N VAL A 685 3.44 -11.79 -35.75
CA VAL A 685 2.08 -12.15 -36.15
C VAL A 685 1.28 -10.87 -36.44
N ALA A 686 0.45 -10.89 -37.48
CA ALA A 686 -0.41 -9.75 -37.78
C ALA A 686 -1.37 -9.44 -36.62
N LYS A 687 -1.60 -8.15 -36.32
CA LYS A 687 -2.52 -7.69 -35.25
C LYS A 687 -3.90 -8.36 -35.30
N SER A 688 -4.43 -8.59 -36.51
CA SER A 688 -5.74 -9.25 -36.70
C SER A 688 -5.76 -10.74 -36.36
N ALA A 689 -4.60 -11.39 -36.28
CA ALA A 689 -4.45 -12.77 -35.89
C ALA A 689 -4.06 -12.95 -34.42
N TRP A 690 -3.58 -11.89 -33.75
CA TRP A 690 -3.23 -11.92 -32.34
C TRP A 690 -4.49 -12.01 -31.45
N PRO A 691 -4.51 -12.88 -30.41
CA PRO A 691 -5.77 -13.26 -29.77
C PRO A 691 -6.30 -12.27 -28.72
N PHE A 692 -5.49 -11.30 -28.28
CA PHE A 692 -5.88 -10.33 -27.24
C PHE A 692 -5.23 -8.96 -27.46
N PRO A 693 -5.71 -7.89 -26.80
CA PRO A 693 -5.14 -6.55 -26.93
C PRO A 693 -3.66 -6.48 -26.56
N SER A 694 -2.88 -5.76 -27.38
CA SER A 694 -1.48 -5.43 -27.15
C SER A 694 -1.33 -4.35 -26.08
N TYR A 695 -0.11 -4.08 -25.62
CA TYR A 695 0.14 -2.97 -24.69
C TYR A 695 -0.30 -1.61 -25.26
N GLY A 696 -0.07 -1.38 -26.56
CA GLY A 696 -0.52 -0.14 -27.22
C GLY A 696 -2.03 0.07 -27.12
N ASP A 697 -2.81 -1.01 -27.24
CA ASP A 697 -4.27 -0.98 -27.10
C ASP A 697 -4.75 -0.74 -25.66
N LEU A 698 -3.90 -1.05 -24.66
CA LEU A 698 -4.25 -0.96 -23.25
C LEU A 698 -3.89 0.40 -22.64
N ILE A 699 -2.73 0.98 -23.02
CA ILE A 699 -2.18 2.15 -22.33
C ILE A 699 -2.37 3.48 -23.11
N PHE A 700 -2.73 3.43 -24.40
CA PHE A 700 -2.97 4.64 -25.21
C PHE A 700 -4.41 4.80 -25.71
N GLU A 701 -5.25 3.78 -25.62
CA GLU A 701 -6.66 3.81 -26.07
C GLU A 701 -7.64 3.94 -24.89
N VAL A 702 -7.30 4.78 -23.90
CA VAL A 702 -8.07 4.95 -22.64
C VAL A 702 -9.05 6.11 -22.73
#